data_AF-A0A0P0UPX4-F1
#
_entry.id   AF-A0A0P0UPX4-F1
#
_cell.length_a   1.000
_cell.length_b   1.000
_cell.length_c   1.000
_cell.angle_alpha   90.00
_cell.angle_beta   90.00
_cell.angle_gamma   90.00
#
_symmetry.space_group_name_H-M   'P 1'
#
loop_
_entity.id
_entity.type
_entity.pdbx_description
1 polymer ?
#
loop_
_entity_poly.entity_id
_entity_poly.type
_entity_poly.pdbx_seq_one_letter_code
_entity_poly.pdbx_strand_id
1 'polypeptide(L)'
;MFYLSPLLIYSPLLIYIMNTLLTNSTQTHSSIANIAGGHISNVLNKLKQLLLFSALTLSLNVTAVDKPQSFDKEAYLNLNQEYNWNNPQTYYKKDNQGLLILKQVGSTVRNTLGATNSDNANQFGSTLKNNLKNQAINQVVSGTEGYINNKANEYANQFGAGRTEIQLGGFNSEALNYNIKTIQPLSELNEDSQDLIFFQGQLTSGQNHSERRETLNLGIGYRKLLEAGQSIAGINLFTDYETQSAHKRASIGLEYQRTNFKANFNKYQSLSDKKVIGSFTEEVLDGYDVKLEGQIPYLPWAKIKGTRYVWDKTTNANSVDIKGTILGVEVQLSDAARFEFGTEKSNSADSNSYARLSMAIPFKDSKFTNFKIADKAFKNTNKMQLGEFAWVERSNKIRIEKVTNGGTIILGEYNAFTVGATCTITDSASVSTVATTGSDGSVTLPSLSIPAGLVTMSCTGGTYTDEATNAAGTVAATLRVATIYSGTGPLTILASPLSEIAYQLADAAGGIATDITAQNIAVATAFGIAGVDLAATIPTDISPTTGTVAGNDPAGKFAIALAAVSQIMENSATDGGQSPSAAKTKALITALVIDMGDGDIDGIDDGTGTMIDIAMAISNFDNGTGNNNPAADTGSSNAGTAATAVKDNLAILASDSVLADIGTDANTASTSDTTIAEFGSILPALTDFVNANLSAYQTYIDANPGSFASPATQAEVQAMITAVNAAVTAAAASDSVLADIGTDANTASTSDTTIAEFGSILPALTDFVNANLSAYQTYIDANPGSFASPATQAEVQAMITAVNTPPTLSSSTPADNASAVAVASNIVLTFSKPMIKGSSGDIVLRRLISGTDTIIETFAFNSAKVTIGTGATQNVVTINPTADLVFNGVYHITIASGALTDVSANAYTGITNATTLNFEVIAQSIDGYKTVRSPDTDKLWLDRNLGATQVATSSTDSASYGDLYQWGRKADGHEDRTKTSTSSTLTSDITNASTTLFITSASDWVNVDSLGASRTAAWADGGVNDICPAGFSVPTDAELAADTTGATTTDIINSATAFSSFLKIPLAGNRYRSDGTLYSVGTFATLWSRSADGSYARRLGIDSGDACFDSNDRADGFSVRCIKD
;
A
#
# COMPACT_ATOMS: atom_id res chain seq x y z
N MET A 1 -9.62 57.05 -22.94
CA MET A 1 -10.69 56.59 -22.02
C MET A 1 -11.24 55.31 -22.59
N PHE A 2 -11.33 54.24 -21.78
CA PHE A 2 -11.78 52.86 -22.07
C PHE A 2 -10.85 52.03 -22.99
N TYR A 3 -10.33 50.83 -22.67
CA TYR A 3 -10.20 50.01 -21.46
C TYR A 3 -8.96 49.10 -21.68
N LEU A 4 -8.09 48.98 -20.66
CA LEU A 4 -7.08 47.91 -20.56
C LEU A 4 -7.81 46.59 -20.23
N SER A 5 -7.84 45.65 -21.17
CA SER A 5 -8.09 44.20 -21.01
C SER A 5 -7.97 43.59 -22.41
N PRO A 6 -6.86 42.90 -22.78
CA PRO A 6 -6.66 41.51 -22.35
C PRO A 6 -5.18 41.10 -22.24
N LEU A 7 -4.68 40.80 -21.03
CA LEU A 7 -3.45 40.01 -20.85
C LEU A 7 -3.59 38.97 -19.72
N LEU A 8 -4.84 38.61 -19.42
CA LEU A 8 -5.23 37.57 -18.47
C LEU A 8 -5.69 36.26 -19.14
N ILE A 9 -5.44 36.10 -20.44
CA ILE A 9 -5.84 34.88 -21.17
C ILE A 9 -4.61 34.29 -21.87
N TYR A 10 -3.61 33.82 -21.12
CA TYR A 10 -2.68 32.75 -21.56
C TYR A 10 -2.04 32.00 -20.37
N SER A 11 -2.63 32.07 -19.18
CA SER A 11 -2.27 31.22 -18.03
C SER A 11 -2.87 29.79 -17.98
N PRO A 12 -3.84 29.35 -18.81
CA PRO A 12 -4.28 27.95 -18.74
C PRO A 12 -3.38 26.97 -19.51
N LEU A 13 -2.62 27.41 -20.52
CA LEU A 13 -1.85 26.50 -21.37
C LEU A 13 -0.59 25.95 -20.66
N LEU A 14 0.03 26.75 -19.78
CA LEU A 14 1.17 26.32 -18.97
C LEU A 14 0.76 25.40 -17.80
N ILE A 15 -0.46 25.60 -17.26
CA ILE A 15 -1.08 24.73 -16.24
C ILE A 15 -1.58 23.43 -16.88
N TYR A 16 -2.11 23.48 -18.11
CA TYR A 16 -2.54 22.29 -18.87
C TYR A 16 -1.36 21.40 -19.26
N ILE A 17 -0.22 21.97 -19.68
CA ILE A 17 1.01 21.21 -20.01
C ILE A 17 1.62 20.58 -18.75
N MET A 18 1.61 21.26 -17.59
CA MET A 18 2.07 20.66 -16.34
C MET A 18 1.12 19.56 -15.82
N ASN A 19 -0.21 19.72 -15.96
CA ASN A 19 -1.17 18.69 -15.55
C ASN A 19 -1.21 17.48 -16.51
N THR A 20 -0.91 17.64 -17.80
CA THR A 20 -0.84 16.51 -18.76
C THR A 20 0.48 15.73 -18.67
N LEU A 21 1.55 16.32 -18.15
CA LEU A 21 2.81 15.62 -17.85
C LEU A 21 2.78 14.85 -16.52
N LEU A 22 1.80 15.11 -15.64
CA LEU A 22 1.67 14.52 -14.30
C LEU A 22 0.53 13.48 -14.16
N THR A 23 -0.20 13.15 -15.23
CA THR A 23 -1.41 12.29 -15.15
C THR A 23 -1.36 10.98 -15.94
N ASN A 24 -0.24 10.61 -16.57
CA ASN A 24 -0.07 9.29 -17.20
C ASN A 24 1.01 8.46 -16.49
N SER A 25 0.64 7.86 -15.36
CA SER A 25 1.16 6.57 -14.88
C SER A 25 0.58 6.31 -13.50
N THR A 26 -0.46 5.47 -13.44
CA THR A 26 -0.92 4.85 -12.20
C THR A 26 0.08 3.80 -11.75
N GLN A 27 0.66 3.94 -10.55
CA GLN A 27 0.58 2.93 -9.47
C GLN A 27 1.47 3.28 -8.26
N THR A 28 0.78 3.46 -7.12
CA THR A 28 1.08 2.98 -5.74
C THR A 28 2.21 3.56 -4.87
N HIS A 29 1.76 3.96 -3.67
CA HIS A 29 2.43 4.15 -2.36
C HIS A 29 3.06 5.51 -1.99
N SER A 30 2.14 6.46 -1.77
CA SER A 30 1.93 7.24 -0.53
C SER A 30 2.96 7.18 0.62
N SER A 31 3.72 8.27 0.81
CA SER A 31 3.98 8.88 2.14
C SER A 31 4.73 10.24 2.05
N ILE A 32 4.19 11.26 1.35
CA ILE A 32 4.57 12.69 1.57
C ILE A 32 3.35 13.63 1.41
N ALA A 33 2.20 13.26 1.98
CA ALA A 33 0.97 14.06 1.84
C ALA A 33 0.77 15.17 2.89
N ASN A 34 1.65 15.36 3.87
CA ASN A 34 1.38 16.24 5.02
C ASN A 34 2.41 17.35 5.30
N ILE A 35 3.10 17.90 4.29
CA ILE A 35 3.95 19.12 4.48
C ILE A 35 3.75 20.20 3.40
N ALA A 36 2.89 20.00 2.39
CA ALA A 36 2.79 20.93 1.24
C ALA A 36 1.55 21.88 1.24
N GLY A 37 0.67 21.83 2.24
CA GLY A 37 -0.61 22.56 2.22
C GLY A 37 -0.56 24.01 2.73
N GLY A 38 0.39 24.37 3.59
CA GLY A 38 0.41 25.67 4.29
C GLY A 38 1.46 26.67 3.81
N HIS A 39 2.59 26.20 3.27
CA HIS A 39 3.74 27.07 2.98
C HIS A 39 3.78 27.63 1.56
N ILE A 40 3.08 27.03 0.59
CA ILE A 40 3.09 27.46 -0.82
C ILE A 40 2.16 28.67 -1.06
N SER A 41 1.08 28.81 -0.29
CA SER A 41 0.14 29.95 -0.43
C SER A 41 0.75 31.27 0.10
N ASN A 42 1.57 31.21 1.14
CA ASN A 42 2.22 32.38 1.74
C ASN A 42 3.42 32.89 0.92
N VAL A 43 4.16 31.99 0.25
CA VAL A 43 5.25 32.36 -0.68
C VAL A 43 4.68 32.96 -1.98
N LEU A 44 3.55 32.43 -2.49
CA LEU A 44 2.89 32.97 -3.68
C LEU A 44 2.21 34.33 -3.41
N ASN A 45 1.66 34.55 -2.21
CA ASN A 45 1.15 35.85 -1.78
C ASN A 45 2.26 36.88 -1.52
N LYS A 46 3.42 36.46 -0.98
CA LYS A 46 4.62 37.31 -0.86
C LYS A 46 5.25 37.63 -2.22
N LEU A 47 5.20 36.72 -3.19
CA LEU A 47 5.62 36.96 -4.58
C LEU A 47 4.66 37.91 -5.31
N LYS A 48 3.34 37.79 -5.08
CA LYS A 48 2.34 38.77 -5.53
C LYS A 48 2.57 40.15 -4.91
N GLN A 49 2.86 40.23 -3.61
CA GLN A 49 3.17 41.50 -2.94
C GLN A 49 4.52 42.10 -3.39
N LEU A 50 5.54 41.29 -3.70
CA LEU A 50 6.82 41.73 -4.27
C LEU A 50 6.67 42.24 -5.71
N LEU A 51 5.76 41.64 -6.50
CA LEU A 51 5.36 42.10 -7.83
C LEU A 51 4.47 43.37 -7.78
N LEU A 52 3.68 43.54 -6.71
CA LEU A 52 2.89 44.75 -6.45
C LEU A 52 3.73 45.93 -5.90
N PHE A 53 4.84 45.67 -5.20
CA PHE A 53 5.79 46.70 -4.75
C PHE A 53 6.80 47.13 -5.84
N SER A 54 7.09 46.26 -6.82
CA SER A 54 7.88 46.61 -8.01
C SER A 54 7.07 47.39 -9.06
N ALA A 55 5.75 47.48 -8.90
CA ALA A 55 4.86 48.36 -9.68
C ALA A 55 4.66 49.76 -9.06
N LEU A 56 5.23 50.05 -7.88
CA LEU A 56 5.03 51.33 -7.16
C LEU A 56 6.28 52.21 -7.05
N THR A 57 7.38 51.91 -7.74
CA THR A 57 8.62 52.75 -7.72
C THR A 57 9.23 53.10 -9.08
N LEU A 58 8.49 52.94 -10.18
CA LEU A 58 8.87 53.47 -11.51
C LEU A 58 7.70 54.23 -12.15
N SER A 59 7.21 55.24 -11.46
CA SER A 59 6.42 56.32 -12.07
C SER A 59 7.37 57.34 -12.71
N LEU A 60 7.78 57.09 -13.96
CA LEU A 60 8.09 58.19 -14.88
C LEU A 60 6.87 58.39 -15.79
N ASN A 61 6.05 59.36 -15.40
CA ASN A 61 5.05 59.96 -16.28
C ASN A 61 5.71 60.47 -17.56
N VAL A 62 5.33 59.91 -18.71
CA VAL A 62 5.17 60.70 -19.93
C VAL A 62 3.89 60.22 -20.61
N THR A 63 2.76 60.79 -20.19
CA THR A 63 1.57 60.88 -21.03
C THR A 63 1.83 61.93 -22.11
N ALA A 64 1.48 61.58 -23.34
CA ALA A 64 1.43 62.50 -24.46
C ALA A 64 0.48 63.66 -24.13
N VAL A 65 0.95 64.90 -24.34
CA VAL A 65 0.10 66.10 -24.37
C VAL A 65 0.11 66.66 -25.78
N ASP A 66 -1.09 66.81 -26.32
CA ASP A 66 -1.43 67.41 -27.60
C ASP A 66 -1.17 68.92 -27.60
N LYS A 67 -0.08 69.35 -28.24
CA LYS A 67 0.10 70.60 -29.03
C LYS A 67 1.54 70.64 -29.57
N PRO A 68 1.78 71.03 -30.84
CA PRO A 68 3.08 70.87 -31.46
C PRO A 68 4.02 71.96 -30.93
N GLN A 69 4.89 71.60 -29.99
CA GLN A 69 6.15 72.32 -29.80
C GLN A 69 7.27 71.46 -30.38
N SER A 70 8.05 72.07 -31.26
CA SER A 70 9.21 71.44 -31.86
C SER A 70 10.12 70.92 -30.76
N PHE A 71 10.45 69.63 -30.82
CA PHE A 71 11.43 69.00 -29.94
C PHE A 71 12.77 69.73 -30.09
N ASP A 72 13.12 70.54 -29.10
CA ASP A 72 14.40 71.24 -29.07
C ASP A 72 15.48 70.29 -28.55
N LYS A 73 16.29 69.81 -29.49
CA LYS A 73 17.32 68.80 -29.29
C LYS A 73 18.43 69.28 -28.34
N GLU A 74 18.57 70.59 -28.11
CA GLU A 74 19.61 71.15 -27.23
C GLU A 74 19.16 71.34 -25.77
N ALA A 75 17.84 71.46 -25.52
CA ALA A 75 17.33 71.67 -24.16
C ALA A 75 17.31 70.39 -23.30
N TYR A 76 17.22 69.20 -23.92
CA TYR A 76 17.16 67.92 -23.19
C TYR A 76 18.54 67.41 -22.70
N LEU A 77 19.63 68.09 -23.10
CA LEU A 77 21.00 67.68 -22.80
C LEU A 77 21.86 68.76 -22.12
N ASN A 78 21.30 69.94 -21.82
CA ASN A 78 22.00 71.01 -21.12
C ASN A 78 21.68 71.00 -19.61
N LEU A 79 22.59 70.42 -18.80
CA LEU A 79 22.42 70.24 -17.35
C LEU A 79 22.87 71.47 -16.51
N ASN A 80 23.11 72.62 -17.14
CA ASN A 80 23.62 73.83 -16.49
C ASN A 80 22.60 74.99 -16.36
N GLN A 81 21.33 74.80 -16.70
CA GLN A 81 20.26 75.78 -16.41
C GLN A 81 19.14 75.15 -15.59
N GLU A 82 18.73 75.84 -14.51
CA GLU A 82 17.58 75.46 -13.70
C GLU A 82 16.25 75.69 -14.45
N TYR A 83 15.37 74.69 -14.40
CA TYR A 83 13.98 74.82 -14.84
C TYR A 83 13.11 75.20 -13.64
N ASN A 84 12.67 76.46 -13.58
CA ASN A 84 11.87 76.98 -12.47
C ASN A 84 10.39 76.59 -12.61
N TRP A 85 9.89 75.79 -11.65
CA TRP A 85 8.46 75.70 -11.37
C TRP A 85 8.20 76.32 -9.98
N ASN A 86 7.25 77.26 -9.91
CA ASN A 86 7.04 78.18 -8.79
C ASN A 86 6.56 77.52 -7.47
N ASN A 87 7.17 78.01 -6.37
CA ASN A 87 6.69 78.13 -4.98
C ASN A 87 6.93 76.96 -3.97
N PRO A 88 7.22 77.24 -2.69
CA PRO A 88 8.54 76.96 -2.10
C PRO A 88 8.49 76.29 -0.72
N GLN A 89 9.38 75.33 -0.45
CA GLN A 89 9.90 75.10 0.92
C GLN A 89 11.33 74.57 0.81
N THR A 90 12.26 75.31 1.41
CA THR A 90 13.69 75.03 1.50
C THR A 90 13.98 73.87 2.45
N TYR A 91 14.51 72.77 1.90
CA TYR A 91 15.31 71.78 2.64
C TYR A 91 16.66 71.62 1.94
N TYR A 92 17.76 71.78 2.69
CA TYR A 92 19.11 71.49 2.20
C TYR A 92 19.22 69.99 1.85
N LYS A 93 19.28 69.65 0.56
CA LYS A 93 19.65 68.30 0.10
C LYS A 93 21.18 68.20 0.04
N LYS A 94 21.73 67.33 0.88
CA LYS A 94 23.10 66.81 0.73
C LYS A 94 23.09 65.88 -0.48
N ASP A 95 23.91 66.18 -1.49
CA ASP A 95 24.05 65.34 -2.68
C ASP A 95 24.35 63.89 -2.30
N ASN A 96 23.61 62.92 -2.86
CA ASN A 96 23.95 61.52 -2.67
C ASN A 96 25.19 61.18 -3.52
N GLN A 97 26.08 60.34 -2.97
CA GLN A 97 27.36 59.95 -3.57
C GLN A 97 27.22 59.40 -5.00
N GLY A 98 26.09 58.77 -5.34
CA GLY A 98 25.80 58.26 -6.68
C GLY A 98 25.59 59.34 -7.74
N LEU A 99 25.04 60.51 -7.37
CA LEU A 99 24.84 61.63 -8.29
C LEU A 99 26.16 62.37 -8.59
N LEU A 100 27.07 62.44 -7.61
CA LEU A 100 28.42 62.98 -7.79
C LEU A 100 29.25 62.05 -8.69
N ILE A 101 29.16 60.73 -8.50
CA ILE A 101 29.83 59.72 -9.34
C ILE A 101 29.26 59.71 -10.77
N LEU A 102 27.93 59.83 -10.95
CA LEU A 102 27.32 59.91 -12.29
C LEU A 102 27.71 61.20 -13.03
N LYS A 103 27.85 62.32 -12.31
CA LYS A 103 28.39 63.59 -12.84
C LYS A 103 29.88 63.46 -13.20
N GLN A 104 30.67 62.76 -12.39
CA GLN A 104 32.11 62.59 -12.60
C GLN A 104 32.42 61.60 -13.74
N VAL A 105 31.74 60.45 -13.79
CA VAL A 105 31.80 59.48 -14.91
C VAL A 105 31.23 60.10 -16.18
N GLY A 106 30.10 60.82 -16.10
CA GLY A 106 29.55 61.57 -17.22
C GLY A 106 30.46 62.71 -17.70
N SER A 107 31.26 63.32 -16.82
CA SER A 107 32.25 64.35 -17.19
C SER A 107 33.52 63.74 -17.79
N THR A 108 34.00 62.60 -17.30
CA THR A 108 35.14 61.87 -17.86
C THR A 108 34.78 61.27 -19.22
N VAL A 109 33.58 60.71 -19.36
CA VAL A 109 33.05 60.20 -20.63
C VAL A 109 32.80 61.36 -21.62
N ARG A 110 32.28 62.51 -21.18
CA ARG A 110 32.16 63.71 -22.04
C ARG A 110 33.50 64.35 -22.42
N ASN A 111 34.47 64.42 -21.52
CA ASN A 111 35.79 64.98 -21.80
C ASN A 111 36.65 64.03 -22.64
N THR A 112 36.36 62.72 -22.62
CA THR A 112 37.02 61.72 -23.48
C THR A 112 36.30 61.54 -24.82
N LEU A 113 35.01 61.88 -24.93
CA LEU A 113 34.19 61.73 -26.16
C LEU A 113 33.69 63.06 -26.75
N GLY A 114 34.20 64.20 -26.29
CA GLY A 114 33.73 65.53 -26.67
C GLY A 114 34.76 66.35 -27.43
N ALA A 115 34.94 66.07 -28.72
CA ALA A 115 35.19 67.09 -29.74
C ALA A 115 34.94 66.47 -31.13
N THR A 116 34.09 67.16 -31.88
CA THR A 116 33.61 66.86 -33.23
C THR A 116 34.75 66.55 -34.21
N ASN A 117 35.03 65.26 -34.47
CA ASN A 117 35.54 64.74 -35.74
C ASN A 117 35.53 63.20 -35.71
N SER A 118 35.04 62.58 -36.78
CA SER A 118 34.87 61.13 -36.97
C SER A 118 36.18 60.31 -36.96
N ASP A 119 37.33 60.98 -36.84
CA ASP A 119 38.64 60.34 -36.97
C ASP A 119 39.20 59.80 -35.65
N ASN A 120 38.69 60.27 -34.50
CA ASN A 120 39.16 59.80 -33.19
C ASN A 120 38.54 58.45 -32.75
N ALA A 121 37.34 58.10 -33.22
CA ALA A 121 36.78 56.76 -33.06
C ALA A 121 37.54 55.72 -33.91
N ASN A 122 38.01 56.14 -35.10
CA ASN A 122 38.90 55.34 -35.94
C ASN A 122 40.30 55.22 -35.33
N GLN A 123 40.82 56.23 -34.63
CA GLN A 123 42.09 56.16 -33.91
C GLN A 123 42.04 55.30 -32.65
N PHE A 124 40.97 55.36 -31.85
CA PHE A 124 40.78 54.45 -30.71
C PHE A 124 40.60 53.01 -31.20
N GLY A 125 39.78 52.82 -32.25
CA GLY A 125 39.63 51.53 -32.93
C GLY A 125 40.94 50.99 -33.50
N SER A 126 41.77 51.82 -34.15
CA SER A 126 43.05 51.40 -34.73
C SER A 126 44.15 51.18 -33.69
N THR A 127 44.16 51.96 -32.60
CA THR A 127 45.17 51.86 -31.52
C THR A 127 44.84 50.70 -30.58
N LEU A 128 43.56 50.45 -30.29
CA LEU A 128 43.10 49.24 -29.61
C LEU A 128 43.32 48.01 -30.49
N LYS A 129 43.03 48.09 -31.81
CA LYS A 129 43.33 47.04 -32.78
C LYS A 129 44.83 46.72 -32.82
N ASN A 130 45.71 47.71 -32.88
CA ASN A 130 47.16 47.50 -32.98
C ASN A 130 47.78 47.01 -31.67
N ASN A 131 47.30 47.46 -30.50
CA ASN A 131 47.78 46.98 -29.20
C ASN A 131 47.25 45.58 -28.85
N LEU A 132 45.98 45.25 -29.11
CA LEU A 132 45.48 43.87 -28.97
C LEU A 132 46.13 42.92 -29.98
N LYS A 133 46.39 43.37 -31.22
CA LYS A 133 47.07 42.58 -32.24
C LYS A 133 48.54 42.29 -31.91
N ASN A 134 49.19 43.11 -31.06
CA ASN A 134 50.59 42.91 -30.71
C ASN A 134 50.80 42.25 -29.32
N GLN A 135 49.90 42.43 -28.35
CA GLN A 135 50.02 41.82 -27.01
C GLN A 135 49.14 40.56 -26.81
N ALA A 136 47.87 40.59 -27.24
CA ALA A 136 46.95 39.46 -27.01
C ALA A 136 47.13 38.35 -28.05
N ILE A 137 47.49 38.71 -29.29
CA ILE A 137 47.81 37.71 -30.32
C ILE A 137 49.16 37.07 -29.95
N ASN A 138 50.28 37.77 -29.86
CA ASN A 138 51.59 37.12 -29.62
C ASN A 138 51.66 36.20 -28.38
N GLN A 139 50.97 36.48 -27.27
CA GLN A 139 50.94 35.57 -26.10
C GLN A 139 50.01 34.35 -26.26
N VAL A 140 48.92 34.46 -27.04
CA VAL A 140 47.99 33.35 -27.31
C VAL A 140 48.42 32.54 -28.55
N VAL A 141 49.21 33.17 -29.42
CA VAL A 141 49.67 32.65 -30.72
C VAL A 141 50.99 31.88 -30.58
N SER A 142 51.95 32.31 -29.74
CA SER A 142 53.27 31.66 -29.72
C SER A 142 53.38 30.37 -28.90
N GLY A 143 52.39 30.03 -28.07
CA GLY A 143 52.50 28.91 -27.11
C GLY A 143 51.91 27.57 -27.57
N THR A 144 51.00 27.54 -28.54
CA THR A 144 50.27 26.30 -28.91
C THR A 144 49.51 26.36 -30.24
N GLU A 145 49.91 27.22 -31.18
CA GLU A 145 49.09 27.50 -32.37
C GLU A 145 48.96 26.37 -33.40
N GLY A 146 49.88 25.42 -33.46
CA GLY A 146 49.80 24.34 -34.46
C GLY A 146 48.87 23.19 -34.07
N TYR A 147 48.74 22.91 -32.77
CA TYR A 147 48.17 21.64 -32.28
C TYR A 147 46.77 21.80 -31.69
N ILE A 148 46.53 22.83 -30.85
CA ILE A 148 45.21 23.05 -30.23
C ILE A 148 44.22 23.59 -31.27
N ASN A 149 44.65 24.50 -32.16
CA ASN A 149 43.74 25.13 -33.12
C ASN A 149 43.36 24.20 -34.28
N ASN A 150 44.23 23.30 -34.71
CA ASN A 150 43.91 22.31 -35.74
C ASN A 150 43.08 21.14 -35.18
N LYS A 151 43.43 20.56 -34.01
CA LYS A 151 42.63 19.50 -33.39
C LYS A 151 41.28 20.00 -32.85
N ALA A 152 41.21 21.18 -32.24
CA ALA A 152 39.95 21.71 -31.73
C ALA A 152 39.01 22.12 -32.85
N ASN A 153 39.49 22.63 -33.99
CA ASN A 153 38.65 22.87 -35.16
C ASN A 153 38.29 21.59 -35.92
N GLU A 154 39.17 20.58 -36.02
CA GLU A 154 38.80 19.27 -36.58
C GLU A 154 37.74 18.54 -35.74
N TYR A 155 37.81 18.65 -34.40
CA TYR A 155 36.84 18.02 -33.49
C TYR A 155 35.56 18.84 -33.33
N ALA A 156 35.62 20.18 -33.33
CA ALA A 156 34.43 21.04 -33.24
C ALA A 156 33.65 21.08 -34.57
N ASN A 157 34.32 21.01 -35.73
CA ASN A 157 33.65 20.99 -37.03
C ASN A 157 32.99 19.63 -37.36
N GLN A 158 33.23 18.56 -36.58
CA GLN A 158 32.49 17.30 -36.72
C GLN A 158 31.05 17.37 -36.21
N PHE A 159 30.71 18.35 -35.35
CA PHE A 159 29.39 18.47 -34.71
C PHE A 159 28.54 19.67 -35.20
N GLY A 160 28.97 20.40 -36.23
CA GLY A 160 28.17 21.45 -36.89
C GLY A 160 28.57 22.89 -36.54
N ALA A 161 27.72 23.87 -36.88
CA ALA A 161 28.00 25.31 -36.90
C ALA A 161 28.08 26.01 -35.52
N GLY A 162 28.56 25.35 -34.47
CA GLY A 162 28.58 25.90 -33.12
C GLY A 162 29.55 27.07 -32.90
N ARG A 163 29.62 27.57 -31.66
CA ARG A 163 30.37 28.78 -31.28
C ARG A 163 31.34 28.51 -30.14
N THR A 164 32.59 28.97 -30.28
CA THR A 164 33.62 28.93 -29.22
C THR A 164 34.13 30.34 -28.92
N GLU A 165 34.30 30.70 -27.64
CA GLU A 165 34.75 32.03 -27.20
C GLU A 165 35.75 31.90 -26.05
N ILE A 166 36.78 32.76 -26.05
CA ILE A 166 37.79 32.85 -24.99
C ILE A 166 37.69 34.23 -24.34
N GLN A 167 37.28 34.29 -23.07
CA GLN A 167 37.23 35.54 -22.31
C GLN A 167 38.46 35.65 -21.42
N LEU A 168 39.03 36.84 -21.33
CA LEU A 168 40.15 37.17 -20.45
C LEU A 168 39.72 38.33 -19.53
N GLY A 169 40.01 38.24 -18.24
CA GLY A 169 39.62 39.27 -17.27
C GLY A 169 40.59 39.36 -16.09
N GLY A 170 40.44 40.37 -15.22
CA GLY A 170 41.31 40.55 -14.05
C GLY A 170 42.61 41.32 -14.32
N PHE A 171 42.56 42.39 -15.11
CA PHE A 171 43.74 43.20 -15.45
C PHE A 171 44.37 43.98 -14.27
N ASN A 172 43.75 43.91 -13.08
CA ASN A 172 44.22 44.56 -11.84
C ASN A 172 44.67 43.56 -10.76
N SER A 173 44.70 42.24 -11.03
CA SER A 173 45.19 41.21 -10.10
C SER A 173 46.51 40.60 -10.57
N GLU A 174 47.30 40.02 -9.65
CA GLU A 174 48.62 39.42 -9.92
C GLU A 174 48.61 38.29 -10.98
N ALA A 175 47.44 37.81 -11.42
CA ALA A 175 47.27 36.87 -12.54
C ALA A 175 45.98 37.15 -13.36
N LEU A 176 46.01 36.77 -14.66
CA LEU A 176 44.89 36.86 -15.61
C LEU A 176 43.86 35.73 -15.38
N ASN A 177 42.58 36.08 -15.25
CA ASN A 177 41.46 35.13 -15.30
C ASN A 177 41.15 34.77 -16.76
N TYR A 178 40.94 33.49 -17.04
CA TYR A 178 40.55 33.01 -18.37
C TYR A 178 39.26 32.20 -18.31
N ASN A 179 38.47 32.26 -19.38
CA ASN A 179 37.23 31.50 -19.52
C ASN A 179 37.11 30.99 -20.96
N ILE A 180 37.18 29.68 -21.15
CA ILE A 180 37.04 29.02 -22.45
C ILE A 180 35.66 28.38 -22.48
N LYS A 181 34.81 28.76 -23.43
CA LYS A 181 33.45 28.23 -23.55
C LYS A 181 33.11 27.86 -24.98
N THR A 182 32.37 26.77 -25.13
CA THR A 182 31.88 26.25 -26.41
C THR A 182 30.41 25.86 -26.28
N ILE A 183 29.62 26.15 -27.30
CA ILE A 183 28.23 25.73 -27.43
C ILE A 183 28.05 25.11 -28.81
N GLN A 184 27.54 23.88 -28.83
CA GLN A 184 27.42 23.06 -30.04
C GLN A 184 25.99 22.55 -30.18
N PRO A 185 25.39 22.62 -31.39
CA PRO A 185 24.11 21.97 -31.63
C PRO A 185 24.26 20.44 -31.52
N LEU A 186 23.31 19.79 -30.87
CA LEU A 186 23.15 18.33 -30.88
C LEU A 186 21.99 17.90 -31.78
N SER A 187 21.05 18.81 -32.07
CA SER A 187 20.00 18.62 -33.08
C SER A 187 20.41 19.23 -34.42
N GLU A 188 19.85 18.72 -35.52
CA GLU A 188 20.02 19.35 -36.84
C GLU A 188 19.51 20.79 -36.81
N LEU A 189 20.34 21.71 -37.31
CA LEU A 189 20.03 23.14 -37.33
C LEU A 189 20.11 23.68 -38.76
N ASN A 190 18.97 24.12 -39.27
CA ASN A 190 18.84 24.84 -40.54
C ASN A 190 17.99 26.11 -40.34
N GLU A 191 17.78 26.89 -41.41
CA GLU A 191 17.05 28.16 -41.34
C GLU A 191 15.57 28.01 -40.94
N ASP A 192 14.99 26.81 -41.06
CA ASP A 192 13.58 26.52 -40.73
C ASP A 192 13.38 25.91 -39.32
N SER A 193 14.46 25.49 -38.65
CA SER A 193 14.42 24.85 -37.32
C SER A 193 13.69 25.72 -36.28
N GLN A 194 12.67 25.15 -35.64
CA GLN A 194 11.90 25.82 -34.57
C GLN A 194 12.43 25.51 -33.17
N ASP A 195 13.34 24.56 -33.05
CA ASP A 195 13.92 24.11 -31.81
C ASP A 195 15.39 23.70 -31.95
N LEU A 196 16.11 23.77 -30.83
CA LEU A 196 17.54 23.49 -30.75
C LEU A 196 17.83 22.75 -29.45
N ILE A 197 18.36 21.54 -29.56
CA ILE A 197 19.06 20.86 -28.47
C ILE A 197 20.55 21.19 -28.63
N PHE A 198 21.19 21.65 -27.57
CA PHE A 198 22.60 22.01 -27.59
C PHE A 198 23.35 21.47 -26.39
N PHE A 199 24.64 21.24 -26.58
CA PHE A 199 25.63 21.04 -25.54
C PHE A 199 26.37 22.35 -25.30
N GLN A 200 26.65 22.69 -24.03
CA GLN A 200 27.53 23.78 -23.66
C GLN A 200 28.60 23.28 -22.68
N GLY A 201 29.87 23.45 -23.05
CA GLY A 201 31.03 23.16 -22.22
C GLY A 201 31.80 24.43 -21.90
N GLN A 202 32.28 24.56 -20.66
CA GLN A 202 33.05 25.72 -20.24
C GLN A 202 34.13 25.33 -19.23
N LEU A 203 35.30 25.94 -19.35
CA LEU A 203 36.39 25.87 -18.39
C LEU A 203 36.72 27.29 -17.93
N THR A 204 36.52 27.57 -16.65
CA THR A 204 36.73 28.89 -16.06
C THR A 204 37.85 28.84 -15.04
N SER A 205 38.85 29.72 -15.17
CA SER A 205 39.83 30.00 -14.13
C SER A 205 39.48 31.30 -13.42
N GLY A 206 39.39 31.27 -12.10
CA GLY A 206 39.05 32.44 -11.32
C GLY A 206 39.55 32.39 -9.88
N GLN A 207 39.76 33.57 -9.29
CA GLN A 207 40.06 33.68 -7.87
C GLN A 207 38.78 33.40 -7.04
N ASN A 208 38.91 32.55 -6.02
CA ASN A 208 37.90 32.24 -5.01
C ASN A 208 38.57 32.36 -3.64
N HIS A 209 38.22 33.38 -2.85
CA HIS A 209 38.83 33.67 -1.54
C HIS A 209 40.39 33.64 -1.57
N SER A 210 40.97 34.43 -2.47
CA SER A 210 42.42 34.58 -2.68
C SER A 210 43.14 33.40 -3.37
N GLU A 211 42.52 32.23 -3.51
CA GLU A 211 43.07 31.07 -4.22
C GLU A 211 42.57 30.97 -5.67
N ARG A 212 43.44 30.57 -6.60
CA ARG A 212 43.07 30.41 -8.02
C ARG A 212 42.52 29.01 -8.26
N ARG A 213 41.28 28.90 -8.73
CA ARG A 213 40.61 27.61 -8.99
C ARG A 213 40.10 27.47 -10.41
N GLU A 214 40.03 26.25 -10.89
CA GLU A 214 39.49 25.90 -12.21
C GLU A 214 38.17 25.15 -12.05
N THR A 215 37.13 25.62 -12.74
CA THR A 215 35.80 25.01 -12.75
C THR A 215 35.45 24.56 -14.16
N LEU A 216 35.15 23.27 -14.31
CA LEU A 216 34.59 22.66 -15.49
C LEU A 216 33.06 22.68 -15.38
N ASN A 217 32.37 23.30 -16.34
CA ASN A 217 30.92 23.31 -16.43
C ASN A 217 30.50 22.56 -17.69
N LEU A 218 29.67 21.53 -17.54
CA LEU A 218 29.11 20.75 -18.64
C LEU A 218 27.60 20.83 -18.56
N GLY A 219 26.94 21.22 -19.65
CA GLY A 219 25.49 21.34 -19.68
C GLY A 219 24.87 20.99 -21.01
N ILE A 220 23.59 20.66 -20.91
CA ILE A 220 22.70 20.44 -22.04
C ILE A 220 21.53 21.42 -21.93
N GLY A 221 21.02 21.88 -23.07
CA GLY A 221 19.88 22.78 -23.08
C GLY A 221 19.00 22.56 -24.29
N TYR A 222 17.75 22.99 -24.12
CA TYR A 222 16.73 23.01 -25.15
C TYR A 222 16.22 24.44 -25.30
N ARG A 223 16.12 24.92 -26.54
CA ARG A 223 15.54 26.23 -26.89
C ARG A 223 14.50 26.05 -27.97
N LYS A 224 13.39 26.79 -27.85
CA LYS A 224 12.30 26.79 -28.81
C LYS A 224 11.95 28.20 -29.23
N LEU A 225 11.77 28.42 -30.53
CA LEU A 225 11.22 29.64 -31.08
C LEU A 225 9.72 29.71 -30.78
N LEU A 226 9.30 30.84 -30.22
CA LEU A 226 7.92 31.17 -29.93
C LEU A 226 7.54 32.43 -30.71
N GLU A 227 6.23 32.72 -30.76
CA GLU A 227 5.70 33.95 -31.36
C GLU A 227 6.18 34.15 -32.82
N ALA A 228 6.08 33.10 -33.65
CA ALA A 228 6.53 33.09 -35.05
C ALA A 228 8.01 33.52 -35.24
N GLY A 229 8.85 33.20 -34.25
CA GLY A 229 10.28 33.50 -34.23
C GLY A 229 10.63 34.82 -33.53
N GLN A 230 9.72 35.48 -32.82
CA GLN A 230 10.02 36.74 -32.12
C GLN A 230 10.65 36.55 -30.72
N SER A 231 10.54 35.35 -30.15
CA SER A 231 11.13 35.04 -28.84
C SER A 231 11.67 33.61 -28.80
N ILE A 232 12.58 33.36 -27.86
CA ILE A 232 13.07 32.04 -27.51
C ILE A 232 12.68 31.77 -26.06
N ALA A 233 12.09 30.60 -25.79
CA ALA A 233 12.03 30.03 -24.46
C ALA A 233 12.98 28.83 -24.38
N GLY A 234 13.68 28.68 -23.26
CA GLY A 234 14.62 27.58 -23.09
C GLY A 234 14.70 27.05 -21.67
N ILE A 235 15.18 25.81 -21.57
CA ILE A 235 15.52 25.15 -20.32
C ILE A 235 16.92 24.57 -20.46
N ASN A 236 17.71 24.61 -19.39
CA ASN A 236 19.05 24.06 -19.37
C ASN A 236 19.36 23.35 -18.05
N LEU A 237 20.24 22.35 -18.13
CA LEU A 237 20.77 21.59 -17.01
C LEU A 237 22.29 21.57 -17.09
N PHE A 238 22.96 21.88 -15.99
CA PHE A 238 24.42 21.87 -15.88
C PHE A 238 24.89 21.07 -14.69
N THR A 239 26.05 20.44 -14.85
CA THR A 239 26.91 19.96 -13.78
C THR A 239 28.20 20.76 -13.78
N ASP A 240 28.64 21.17 -12.60
CA ASP A 240 29.86 21.92 -12.38
C ASP A 240 30.80 21.09 -11.49
N TYR A 241 32.07 21.05 -11.87
CA TYR A 241 33.13 20.40 -11.11
C TYR A 241 34.31 21.37 -10.93
N GLU A 242 34.67 21.65 -9.68
CA GLU A 242 35.85 22.44 -9.37
C GLU A 242 37.04 21.51 -9.07
N THR A 243 38.13 21.63 -9.82
CA THR A 243 39.19 20.60 -9.85
C THR A 243 40.03 20.53 -8.58
N GLN A 244 40.24 21.66 -7.89
CA GLN A 244 41.13 21.71 -6.72
C GLN A 244 40.44 21.26 -5.43
N SER A 245 39.20 21.67 -5.22
CA SER A 245 38.38 21.24 -4.08
C SER A 245 37.60 19.95 -4.36
N ALA A 246 37.57 19.50 -5.61
CA ALA A 246 36.71 18.44 -6.10
C ALA A 246 35.21 18.66 -5.76
N HIS A 247 34.77 19.90 -5.54
CA HIS A 247 33.37 20.22 -5.29
C HIS A 247 32.52 20.01 -6.55
N LYS A 248 31.27 19.55 -6.34
CA LYS A 248 30.30 19.23 -7.39
C LYS A 248 29.01 20.00 -7.17
N ARG A 249 28.42 20.52 -8.24
CA ARG A 249 27.15 21.27 -8.19
C ARG A 249 26.30 20.97 -9.42
N ALA A 250 24.98 20.86 -9.25
CA ALA A 250 24.02 20.84 -10.34
C ALA A 250 23.26 22.17 -10.43
N SER A 251 22.78 22.51 -11.61
CA SER A 251 21.84 23.63 -11.76
C SER A 251 20.83 23.42 -12.86
N ILE A 252 19.61 23.90 -12.63
CA ILE A 252 18.55 24.01 -13.63
C ILE A 252 18.28 25.49 -13.94
N GLY A 253 18.18 25.82 -15.22
CA GLY A 253 17.97 27.19 -15.70
C GLY A 253 16.78 27.30 -16.63
N LEU A 254 16.06 28.42 -16.53
CA LEU A 254 14.99 28.83 -17.44
C LEU A 254 15.40 30.11 -18.16
N GLU A 255 15.14 30.17 -19.46
CA GLU A 255 15.51 31.28 -20.34
C GLU A 255 14.29 31.83 -21.08
N TYR A 256 14.20 33.16 -21.15
CA TYR A 256 13.30 33.85 -22.07
C TYR A 256 14.05 34.98 -22.77
N GLN A 257 14.15 34.91 -24.09
CA GLN A 257 14.96 35.84 -24.89
C GLN A 257 14.12 36.47 -26.00
N ARG A 258 14.27 37.77 -26.17
CA ARG A 258 13.85 38.58 -27.31
C ARG A 258 15.07 39.35 -27.82
N THR A 259 14.94 40.02 -28.96
CA THR A 259 16.04 40.77 -29.59
C THR A 259 16.54 41.93 -28.74
N ASN A 260 15.68 42.51 -27.91
CA ASN A 260 15.98 43.65 -27.05
C ASN A 260 15.99 43.34 -25.54
N PHE A 261 15.62 42.11 -25.13
CA PHE A 261 15.46 41.76 -23.72
C PHE A 261 15.76 40.28 -23.48
N LYS A 262 16.45 39.96 -22.38
CA LYS A 262 16.65 38.59 -21.91
C LYS A 262 16.39 38.48 -20.42
N ALA A 263 15.70 37.43 -20.01
CA ALA A 263 15.50 37.05 -18.62
C ALA A 263 15.95 35.61 -18.42
N ASN A 264 16.73 35.38 -17.36
CA ASN A 264 17.21 34.05 -17.01
C ASN A 264 17.01 33.84 -15.51
N PHE A 265 16.55 32.65 -15.15
CA PHE A 265 16.44 32.21 -13.76
C PHE A 265 17.21 30.90 -13.61
N ASN A 266 18.12 30.83 -12.66
CA ASN A 266 18.90 29.62 -12.40
C ASN A 266 18.80 29.23 -10.93
N LYS A 267 18.58 27.94 -10.66
CA LYS A 267 18.66 27.34 -9.32
C LYS A 267 19.85 26.40 -9.25
N TYR A 268 20.60 26.47 -8.16
CA TYR A 268 21.83 25.73 -7.91
C TYR A 268 21.67 24.83 -6.70
N GLN A 269 22.20 23.62 -6.81
CA GLN A 269 22.18 22.63 -5.74
C GLN A 269 23.53 21.92 -5.63
N SER A 270 24.05 21.81 -4.42
CA SER A 270 25.25 21.07 -4.09
C SER A 270 25.08 19.58 -4.39
N LEU A 271 26.12 18.97 -4.94
CA LEU A 271 26.23 17.52 -5.14
C LEU A 271 27.44 16.94 -4.40
N SER A 272 28.12 17.73 -3.58
CA SER A 272 29.30 17.30 -2.82
C SER A 272 29.17 17.71 -1.37
N ASP A 273 29.57 16.81 -0.48
CA ASP A 273 29.63 17.06 0.96
C ASP A 273 30.66 18.15 1.30
N LYS A 274 30.68 18.54 2.58
CA LYS A 274 31.69 19.44 3.14
C LYS A 274 33.08 18.83 2.98
N LYS A 275 34.07 19.65 2.65
CA LYS A 275 35.45 19.19 2.37
C LYS A 275 36.46 20.00 3.15
N VAL A 276 37.45 19.31 3.70
CA VAL A 276 38.55 19.93 4.42
C VAL A 276 39.65 20.26 3.43
N ILE A 277 40.02 21.54 3.33
CA ILE A 277 41.02 22.03 2.39
C ILE A 277 41.95 22.97 3.16
N GLY A 278 43.17 22.50 3.46
CA GLY A 278 44.11 23.21 4.30
C GLY A 278 43.56 23.41 5.72
N SER A 279 43.58 24.65 6.21
CA SER A 279 43.06 25.05 7.52
C SER A 279 41.58 25.47 7.48
N PHE A 280 40.82 25.06 6.47
CA PHE A 280 39.41 25.43 6.32
C PHE A 280 38.53 24.22 6.01
N THR A 281 37.29 24.26 6.47
CA THR A 281 36.21 23.42 5.97
C THR A 281 35.40 24.21 4.96
N GLU A 282 35.25 23.66 3.75
CA GLU A 282 34.55 24.27 2.63
C GLU A 282 33.26 23.51 2.29
N GLU A 283 32.20 24.23 1.97
CA GLU A 283 30.91 23.67 1.56
C GLU A 283 30.35 24.43 0.35
N VAL A 284 29.75 23.71 -0.61
CA VAL A 284 29.06 24.33 -1.75
C VAL A 284 27.71 24.89 -1.28
N LEU A 285 27.47 26.16 -1.59
CA LEU A 285 26.22 26.84 -1.24
C LEU A 285 25.14 26.59 -2.28
N ASP A 286 23.97 26.16 -1.80
CA ASP A 286 22.73 26.15 -2.55
C ASP A 286 22.23 27.58 -2.78
N GLY A 287 21.45 27.80 -3.85
CA GLY A 287 20.91 29.13 -4.09
C GLY A 287 20.27 29.32 -5.45
N TYR A 288 19.97 30.58 -5.78
CA TYR A 288 19.40 30.95 -7.06
C TYR A 288 19.82 32.35 -7.53
N ASP A 289 19.78 32.57 -8.84
CA ASP A 289 19.97 33.89 -9.44
C ASP A 289 18.88 34.23 -10.47
N VAL A 290 18.62 35.53 -10.61
CA VAL A 290 17.78 36.13 -11.64
C VAL A 290 18.63 37.14 -12.39
N LYS A 291 18.75 36.97 -13.72
CA LYS A 291 19.52 37.84 -14.61
C LYS A 291 18.62 38.47 -15.65
N LEU A 292 18.63 39.80 -15.71
CA LEU A 292 17.90 40.60 -16.69
C LEU A 292 18.90 41.39 -17.54
N GLU A 293 18.74 41.32 -18.85
CA GLU A 293 19.52 42.09 -19.82
C GLU A 293 18.56 42.83 -20.75
N GLY A 294 18.83 44.11 -21.01
CA GLY A 294 18.03 44.93 -21.92
C GLY A 294 18.91 45.79 -22.82
N GLN A 295 18.54 45.92 -24.09
CA GLN A 295 19.15 46.90 -24.99
C GLN A 295 18.84 48.32 -24.48
N ILE A 296 19.83 49.21 -24.46
CA ILE A 296 19.60 50.60 -24.07
C ILE A 296 18.83 51.32 -25.19
N PRO A 297 17.75 52.08 -24.88
CA PRO A 297 16.99 52.82 -25.89
C PRO A 297 17.89 53.68 -26.78
N TYR A 298 17.67 53.62 -28.10
CA TYR A 298 18.45 54.31 -29.14
C TYR A 298 19.93 53.90 -29.28
N LEU A 299 20.47 53.04 -28.42
CA LEU A 299 21.86 52.59 -28.46
C LEU A 299 21.94 51.09 -28.77
N PRO A 300 21.89 50.67 -30.04
CA PRO A 300 21.90 49.25 -30.43
C PRO A 300 23.20 48.51 -30.07
N TRP A 301 24.26 49.25 -29.78
CA TRP A 301 25.57 48.75 -29.38
C TRP A 301 25.77 48.67 -27.86
N ALA A 302 24.77 49.03 -27.04
CA ALA A 302 24.87 49.00 -25.58
C ALA A 302 23.70 48.27 -24.92
N LYS A 303 24.00 47.58 -23.83
CA LYS A 303 23.04 46.83 -23.01
C LYS A 303 23.21 47.14 -21.54
N ILE A 304 22.11 47.18 -20.82
CA ILE A 304 22.08 47.22 -19.36
C ILE A 304 21.84 45.81 -18.82
N LYS A 305 22.58 45.43 -17.80
CA LYS A 305 22.50 44.12 -17.14
C LYS A 305 22.22 44.31 -15.65
N GLY A 306 21.26 43.55 -15.14
CA GLY A 306 20.94 43.48 -13.71
C GLY A 306 20.89 42.03 -13.25
N THR A 307 21.58 41.70 -12.15
CA THR A 307 21.53 40.38 -11.53
C THR A 307 21.16 40.50 -10.06
N ARG A 308 20.23 39.66 -9.60
CA ARG A 308 19.95 39.44 -8.17
C ARG A 308 20.28 37.99 -7.85
N TYR A 309 21.01 37.74 -6.76
CA TYR A 309 21.33 36.38 -6.32
C TYR A 309 21.10 36.21 -4.82
N VAL A 310 20.79 34.97 -4.43
CA VAL A 310 20.67 34.52 -3.04
C VAL A 310 21.38 33.17 -2.90
N TRP A 311 22.22 33.03 -1.88
CA TRP A 311 22.88 31.78 -1.52
C TRP A 311 22.60 31.44 -0.05
N ASP A 312 22.15 30.22 0.20
CA ASP A 312 21.67 29.75 1.49
C ASP A 312 22.84 29.26 2.34
N LYS A 313 23.04 29.81 3.54
CA LYS A 313 24.10 29.40 4.46
C LYS A 313 23.58 28.37 5.47
N THR A 314 24.39 27.36 5.81
CA THR A 314 23.98 26.23 6.65
C THR A 314 24.74 26.13 7.98
N THR A 315 25.73 26.98 8.24
CA THR A 315 26.58 26.88 9.45
C THR A 315 26.10 27.82 10.58
N ASN A 316 25.49 27.23 11.61
CA ASN A 316 24.99 27.84 12.85
C ASN A 316 23.64 28.59 12.76
N ALA A 317 22.85 28.49 13.83
CA ALA A 317 21.50 29.08 13.98
C ALA A 317 21.42 30.62 13.81
N ASN A 318 22.57 31.30 13.72
CA ASN A 318 22.69 32.75 13.55
C ASN A 318 23.31 33.18 12.21
N SER A 319 23.56 32.26 11.27
CA SER A 319 24.11 32.62 9.95
C SER A 319 23.05 33.29 9.05
N VAL A 320 23.47 34.31 8.30
CA VAL A 320 22.58 35.10 7.41
C VAL A 320 22.92 34.80 5.95
N ASP A 321 21.94 34.41 5.14
CA ASP A 321 22.08 34.15 3.70
C ASP A 321 22.85 35.26 2.97
N ILE A 322 23.62 34.88 1.95
CA ILE A 322 24.31 35.86 1.10
C ILE A 322 23.33 36.38 0.04
N LYS A 323 23.07 37.69 0.06
CA LYS A 323 22.14 38.38 -0.85
C LYS A 323 22.87 39.53 -1.52
N GLY A 324 22.84 39.57 -2.86
CA GLY A 324 23.57 40.60 -3.60
C GLY A 324 22.92 41.02 -4.91
N THR A 325 23.34 42.17 -5.42
CA THR A 325 22.85 42.77 -6.68
C THR A 325 24.00 43.32 -7.50
N ILE A 326 24.03 42.96 -8.77
CA ILE A 326 25.01 43.42 -9.76
C ILE A 326 24.27 44.29 -10.78
N LEU A 327 24.79 45.49 -11.03
CA LEU A 327 24.33 46.38 -12.10
C LEU A 327 25.51 46.72 -13.00
N GLY A 328 25.36 46.49 -14.31
CA GLY A 328 26.42 46.72 -15.29
C GLY A 328 25.92 47.20 -16.64
N VAL A 329 26.83 47.79 -17.40
CA VAL A 329 26.63 48.21 -18.79
C VAL A 329 27.62 47.46 -19.67
N GLU A 330 27.12 46.76 -20.68
CA GLU A 330 27.91 46.13 -21.73
C GLU A 330 27.88 46.98 -23.00
N VAL A 331 29.04 47.17 -23.61
CA VAL A 331 29.26 47.88 -24.86
C VAL A 331 29.86 46.91 -25.87
N GLN A 332 29.19 46.73 -27.00
CA GLN A 332 29.68 45.93 -28.11
C GLN A 332 30.71 46.74 -28.91
N LEU A 333 31.98 46.35 -28.87
CA LEU A 333 33.08 47.01 -29.57
C LEU A 333 33.24 46.53 -31.01
N SER A 334 32.95 45.25 -31.26
CA SER A 334 32.87 44.63 -32.59
C SER A 334 31.95 43.40 -32.53
N ASP A 335 31.77 42.71 -33.66
CA ASP A 335 31.06 41.42 -33.67
C ASP A 335 31.74 40.35 -32.78
N ALA A 336 33.06 40.50 -32.54
CA ALA A 336 33.85 39.59 -31.72
C ALA A 336 34.35 40.19 -30.40
N ALA A 337 34.16 41.48 -30.11
CA ALA A 337 34.68 42.13 -28.89
C ALA A 337 33.57 42.85 -28.12
N ARG A 338 33.50 42.63 -26.80
CA ARG A 338 32.55 43.29 -25.89
C ARG A 338 33.27 43.77 -24.65
N PHE A 339 32.91 44.95 -24.15
CA PHE A 339 33.43 45.51 -22.91
C PHE A 339 32.29 45.75 -21.94
N GLU A 340 32.40 45.24 -20.73
CA GLU A 340 31.40 45.39 -19.67
C GLU A 340 32.03 46.04 -18.45
N PHE A 341 31.32 46.96 -17.82
CA PHE A 341 31.71 47.56 -16.55
C PHE A 341 30.49 47.73 -15.65
N GLY A 342 30.68 47.65 -14.33
CA GLY A 342 29.56 47.67 -13.40
C GLY A 342 29.99 47.65 -11.94
N THR A 343 28.98 47.55 -11.07
CA THR A 343 29.16 47.48 -9.62
C THR A 343 28.38 46.29 -9.05
N GLU A 344 28.97 45.62 -8.08
CA GLU A 344 28.34 44.60 -7.27
C GLU A 344 28.20 45.11 -5.83
N LYS A 345 27.03 44.89 -5.21
CA LYS A 345 26.79 45.14 -3.79
C LYS A 345 26.16 43.90 -3.16
N SER A 346 26.76 43.37 -2.10
CA SER A 346 26.21 42.27 -1.32
C SER A 346 26.18 42.62 0.18
N ASN A 347 25.51 41.79 0.97
CA ASN A 347 25.55 41.86 2.44
C ASN A 347 26.77 41.18 3.06
N SER A 348 27.62 40.54 2.24
CA SER A 348 28.79 39.78 2.68
C SER A 348 30.12 40.37 2.23
N ALA A 349 30.11 41.41 1.39
CA ALA A 349 31.29 42.10 0.87
C ALA A 349 30.97 43.56 0.53
N ASP A 350 31.97 44.44 0.66
CA ASP A 350 31.84 45.84 0.28
C ASP A 350 31.56 46.01 -1.22
N SER A 351 30.93 47.13 -1.58
CA SER A 351 30.57 47.39 -2.98
C SER A 351 31.82 47.47 -3.85
N ASN A 352 31.93 46.57 -4.84
CA ASN A 352 33.10 46.47 -5.69
C ASN A 352 32.76 46.83 -7.14
N SER A 353 33.65 47.57 -7.80
CA SER A 353 33.52 47.92 -9.22
C SER A 353 34.34 46.96 -10.07
N TYR A 354 33.80 46.55 -11.22
CA TYR A 354 34.48 45.63 -12.13
C TYR A 354 34.46 46.12 -13.57
N ALA A 355 35.43 45.64 -14.34
CA ALA A 355 35.51 45.78 -15.79
C ALA A 355 35.95 44.46 -16.42
N ARG A 356 35.36 44.11 -17.57
CA ARG A 356 35.58 42.85 -18.29
C ARG A 356 35.63 43.08 -19.79
N LEU A 357 36.65 42.52 -20.45
CA LEU A 357 36.76 42.46 -21.90
C LEU A 357 36.51 41.02 -22.37
N SER A 358 35.63 40.80 -23.34
CA SER A 358 35.34 39.48 -23.91
C SER A 358 35.66 39.46 -25.40
N MET A 359 36.33 38.40 -25.87
CA MET A 359 36.79 38.25 -27.25
C MET A 359 36.41 36.89 -27.85
N ALA A 360 35.85 36.87 -29.06
CA ALA A 360 35.55 35.64 -29.81
C ALA A 360 36.63 35.34 -30.87
N ILE A 361 36.90 34.06 -31.13
CA ILE A 361 37.92 33.59 -32.09
C ILE A 361 37.22 32.80 -33.22
N PRO A 362 37.61 32.96 -34.50
CA PRO A 362 38.70 33.79 -35.00
C PRO A 362 38.36 35.29 -35.08
N PHE A 363 39.33 36.13 -34.70
CA PHE A 363 39.17 37.60 -34.68
C PHE A 363 39.44 38.27 -36.05
N LYS A 364 39.90 37.49 -37.04
CA LYS A 364 40.57 37.97 -38.27
C LYS A 364 39.67 38.82 -39.18
N ASP A 365 38.35 38.61 -39.13
CA ASP A 365 37.36 39.24 -40.03
C ASP A 365 36.30 40.11 -39.32
N SER A 366 36.51 40.43 -38.03
CA SER A 366 35.52 41.16 -37.23
C SER A 366 35.47 42.67 -37.54
N LYS A 367 34.28 43.19 -37.87
CA LYS A 367 34.06 44.62 -38.10
C LYS A 367 33.80 45.33 -36.76
N PHE A 368 34.44 46.49 -36.56
CA PHE A 368 34.19 47.32 -35.39
C PHE A 368 32.76 47.90 -35.44
N THR A 369 32.16 48.00 -34.26
CA THR A 369 30.81 48.53 -34.11
C THR A 369 30.75 50.00 -34.52
N ASN A 370 29.77 50.35 -35.33
CA ASN A 370 29.49 51.74 -35.65
C ASN A 370 28.66 52.34 -34.51
N PHE A 371 29.28 53.15 -33.65
CA PHE A 371 28.67 53.77 -32.46
C PHE A 371 27.65 54.88 -32.80
N LYS A 372 26.68 54.59 -33.69
CA LYS A 372 25.61 55.52 -34.07
C LYS A 372 24.47 55.45 -33.05
N ILE A 373 23.89 56.62 -32.76
CA ILE A 373 22.61 56.72 -32.06
C ILE A 373 21.51 56.42 -33.09
N ALA A 374 20.65 55.45 -32.78
CA ALA A 374 19.54 55.06 -33.62
C ALA A 374 18.42 56.11 -33.60
N ASP A 375 17.68 56.17 -34.71
CA ASP A 375 16.48 56.97 -34.93
C ASP A 375 15.23 56.39 -34.24
N LYS A 376 15.26 55.11 -33.85
CA LYS A 376 14.19 54.41 -33.14
C LYS A 376 14.73 53.70 -31.90
N ALA A 377 13.95 53.72 -30.82
CA ALA A 377 14.23 52.91 -29.62
C ALA A 377 14.18 51.42 -30.00
N PHE A 378 15.11 50.62 -29.45
CA PHE A 378 15.20 49.17 -29.70
C PHE A 378 15.25 48.80 -31.19
N LYS A 379 16.11 49.48 -31.96
CA LYS A 379 16.22 49.31 -33.43
C LYS A 379 16.38 47.85 -33.89
N ASN A 380 16.90 46.96 -33.05
CA ASN A 380 16.98 45.53 -33.32
C ASN A 380 15.60 44.90 -33.07
N THR A 381 14.77 44.83 -34.11
CA THR A 381 13.41 44.22 -34.08
C THR A 381 13.30 42.95 -34.93
N ASN A 382 14.44 42.34 -35.28
CA ASN A 382 14.48 41.14 -36.13
C ASN A 382 13.86 39.93 -35.44
N LYS A 383 13.56 38.87 -36.21
CA LYS A 383 13.25 37.56 -35.65
C LYS A 383 14.49 37.01 -34.93
N MET A 384 14.28 36.32 -33.81
CA MET A 384 15.29 35.55 -33.11
C MET A 384 15.76 34.39 -33.98
N GLN A 385 17.04 34.07 -33.92
CA GLN A 385 17.61 32.91 -34.62
C GLN A 385 18.30 31.98 -33.63
N LEU A 386 17.99 30.68 -33.71
CA LEU A 386 18.61 29.66 -32.85
C LEU A 386 20.12 29.49 -33.15
N GLY A 387 20.54 29.77 -34.39
CA GLY A 387 21.93 29.73 -34.84
C GLY A 387 22.83 30.87 -34.34
N GLU A 388 22.31 31.83 -33.56
CA GLU A 388 23.16 32.82 -32.89
C GLU A 388 23.96 32.21 -31.71
N PHE A 389 23.57 31.01 -31.27
CA PHE A 389 24.22 30.27 -30.17
C PHE A 389 24.54 31.15 -28.97
N ALA A 390 23.53 31.89 -28.48
CA ALA A 390 23.67 32.71 -27.29
C ALA A 390 24.08 31.84 -26.09
N TRP A 391 25.01 32.32 -25.27
CA TRP A 391 25.43 31.59 -24.06
C TRP A 391 24.28 31.44 -23.08
N VAL A 392 24.24 30.33 -22.35
CA VAL A 392 23.39 30.20 -21.15
C VAL A 392 23.90 31.18 -20.09
N GLU A 393 23.03 32.09 -19.65
CA GLU A 393 23.37 33.12 -18.65
C GLU A 393 23.13 32.61 -17.24
N ARG A 394 24.20 32.13 -16.59
CA ARG A 394 24.21 31.53 -15.25
C ARG A 394 25.47 31.89 -14.46
N SER A 395 25.48 31.71 -13.13
CA SER A 395 26.70 31.74 -12.32
C SER A 395 27.53 30.47 -12.53
N ASN A 396 28.59 30.57 -13.34
CA ASN A 396 29.44 29.41 -13.69
C ASN A 396 30.49 29.05 -12.63
N LYS A 397 30.73 29.93 -11.64
CA LYS A 397 31.60 29.63 -10.50
C LYS A 397 30.79 28.96 -9.39
N ILE A 398 31.37 27.94 -8.76
CA ILE A 398 30.82 27.34 -7.55
C ILE A 398 30.98 28.35 -6.41
N ARG A 399 29.87 28.66 -5.73
CA ARG A 399 29.91 29.48 -4.52
C ARG A 399 30.13 28.54 -3.34
N ILE A 400 31.10 28.89 -2.52
CA ILE A 400 31.46 28.11 -1.34
C ILE A 400 31.38 28.98 -0.10
N GLU A 401 31.14 28.35 1.03
CA GLU A 401 31.42 28.88 2.36
C GLU A 401 32.72 28.27 2.88
N LYS A 402 33.64 29.10 3.40
CA LYS A 402 34.84 28.66 4.13
C LYS A 402 34.65 28.93 5.61
N VAL A 403 34.87 27.92 6.44
CA VAL A 403 34.96 28.05 7.90
C VAL A 403 36.40 27.76 8.31
N THR A 404 37.05 28.68 9.03
CA THR A 404 38.41 28.48 9.56
C THR A 404 38.41 27.33 10.57
N ASN A 405 39.26 26.34 10.36
CA ASN A 405 39.54 25.28 11.33
C ASN A 405 40.47 25.85 12.40
N GLY A 406 39.92 26.70 13.26
CA GLY A 406 40.55 27.14 14.50
C GLY A 406 39.63 26.73 15.64
N GLY A 407 40.03 25.69 16.36
CA GLY A 407 39.35 25.29 17.58
C GLY A 407 39.78 26.16 18.75
N THR A 408 38.85 26.54 19.60
CA THR A 408 39.17 26.78 21.01
C THR A 408 39.59 25.43 21.57
N ILE A 409 40.83 25.30 22.04
CA ILE A 409 41.14 24.21 22.96
C ILE A 409 40.48 24.60 24.26
N ILE A 410 39.43 23.86 24.61
CA ILE A 410 38.86 23.90 25.94
C ILE A 410 39.54 22.74 26.65
N LEU A 411 40.51 23.05 27.52
CA LEU A 411 40.81 22.12 28.59
C LEU A 411 39.55 22.15 29.47
N GLY A 412 38.80 21.05 29.46
CA GLY A 412 37.41 21.02 29.94
C GLY A 412 37.24 21.64 31.32
N GLU A 413 36.02 22.11 31.60
CA GLU A 413 35.56 22.32 32.98
C GLU A 413 35.69 20.97 33.70
N TYR A 414 36.82 20.79 34.39
CA TYR A 414 37.02 19.63 35.23
C TYR A 414 36.13 19.87 36.46
N ASN A 415 35.07 19.10 36.66
CA ASN A 415 34.24 19.23 37.85
C ASN A 415 34.93 18.77 39.16
N ALA A 416 36.22 18.45 39.05
CA ALA A 416 37.22 18.61 40.09
C ALA A 416 38.33 19.57 39.62
N PHE A 417 38.03 20.86 39.53
CA PHE A 417 38.89 21.90 38.93
C PHE A 417 40.35 21.69 39.31
N THR A 418 41.18 21.15 38.41
CA THR A 418 42.62 21.14 38.68
C THR A 418 43.11 22.55 38.47
N VAL A 419 43.11 23.36 39.52
CA VAL A 419 43.49 24.77 39.49
C VAL A 419 45.01 24.90 39.55
N GLY A 420 45.60 25.68 38.63
CA GLY A 420 47.03 25.98 38.63
C GLY A 420 47.93 24.87 38.07
N ALA A 421 47.40 23.88 37.35
CA ALA A 421 48.20 22.91 36.61
C ALA A 421 48.85 23.55 35.39
N THR A 422 50.09 23.16 35.09
CA THR A 422 50.77 23.54 33.85
C THR A 422 50.57 22.44 32.81
N CYS A 423 49.89 22.76 31.71
CA CYS A 423 49.60 21.84 30.61
C CYS A 423 50.43 22.16 29.38
N THR A 424 51.12 21.16 28.84
CA THR A 424 51.88 21.22 27.59
C THR A 424 51.16 20.40 26.53
N ILE A 425 50.77 21.04 25.44
CA ILE A 425 50.09 20.42 24.29
C ILE A 425 51.09 20.29 23.15
N THR A 426 51.23 19.10 22.58
CA THR A 426 52.12 18.83 21.45
C THR A 426 51.32 18.26 20.29
N ASP A 427 51.47 18.84 19.11
CA ASP A 427 50.79 18.39 17.90
C ASP A 427 51.60 17.35 17.10
N SER A 428 51.02 16.88 16.00
CA SER A 428 51.65 15.91 15.09
C SER A 428 52.88 16.45 14.37
N ALA A 429 53.09 17.78 14.38
CA ALA A 429 54.28 18.46 13.88
C ALA A 429 55.34 18.68 14.98
N SER A 430 55.14 18.13 16.18
CA SER A 430 56.00 18.31 17.37
C SER A 430 56.11 19.76 17.85
N VAL A 431 55.11 20.60 17.57
CA VAL A 431 55.03 21.95 18.09
C VAL A 431 54.35 21.91 19.46
N SER A 432 55.08 22.35 20.49
CA SER A 432 54.56 22.38 21.87
C SER A 432 54.10 23.77 22.29
N THR A 433 52.90 23.85 22.87
CA THR A 433 52.34 25.07 23.47
C THR A 433 52.07 24.83 24.95
N VAL A 434 52.46 25.77 25.82
CA VAL A 434 52.30 25.66 27.27
C VAL A 434 51.20 26.60 27.76
N ALA A 435 50.38 26.13 28.69
CA ALA A 435 49.29 26.88 29.29
C ALA A 435 49.07 26.50 30.76
N THR A 436 48.34 27.33 31.51
CA THR A 436 48.05 27.09 32.93
C THR A 436 46.55 27.16 33.20
N THR A 437 46.00 26.18 33.92
CA THR A 437 44.56 26.10 34.23
C THR A 437 44.08 27.23 35.14
N GLY A 438 42.94 27.81 34.79
CA GLY A 438 42.26 28.85 35.55
C GLY A 438 41.53 28.34 36.80
N SER A 439 40.80 29.24 37.47
CA SER A 439 40.00 28.92 38.67
C SER A 439 38.80 28.01 38.39
N ASP A 440 38.39 27.92 37.13
CA ASP A 440 37.35 27.03 36.60
C ASP A 440 37.97 25.79 35.92
N GLY A 441 39.25 25.50 36.18
CA GLY A 441 39.99 24.40 35.57
C GLY A 441 40.27 24.58 34.07
N SER A 442 39.70 25.59 33.44
CA SER A 442 39.78 25.77 32.00
C SER A 442 41.09 26.41 31.57
N VAL A 443 41.52 26.08 30.36
CA VAL A 443 42.52 26.85 29.63
C VAL A 443 41.94 27.12 28.27
N THR A 444 41.81 28.41 27.96
CA THR A 444 41.51 28.87 26.61
C THR A 444 42.83 29.22 25.93
N LEU A 445 43.20 28.49 24.90
CA LEU A 445 44.30 28.87 24.00
C LEU A 445 43.73 29.56 22.76
N PRO A 446 43.68 30.90 22.71
CA PRO A 446 43.29 31.59 21.51
C PRO A 446 44.35 31.39 20.42
N SER A 447 43.93 30.94 19.24
CA SER A 447 44.73 30.91 18.00
C SER A 447 45.90 29.90 17.96
N LEU A 448 45.64 28.61 18.25
CA LEU A 448 46.54 27.52 17.88
C LEU A 448 46.02 26.78 16.63
N SER A 449 46.84 26.74 15.57
CA SER A 449 46.57 25.97 14.35
C SER A 449 47.14 24.57 14.51
N ILE A 450 46.31 23.60 14.88
CA ILE A 450 46.75 22.21 15.06
C ILE A 450 46.50 21.42 13.76
N PRO A 451 47.52 20.81 13.15
CA PRO A 451 47.35 19.93 11.98
C PRO A 451 46.58 18.65 12.37
N ALA A 452 45.96 18.00 11.38
CA ALA A 452 45.39 16.67 11.57
C ALA A 452 46.49 15.68 12.04
N GLY A 453 46.12 14.77 12.93
CA GLY A 453 47.02 13.75 13.48
C GLY A 453 47.04 13.71 15.00
N LEU A 454 48.04 13.04 15.55
CA LEU A 454 48.20 12.85 16.99
C LEU A 454 48.36 14.21 17.70
N VAL A 455 47.52 14.47 18.68
CA VAL A 455 47.66 15.57 19.63
C VAL A 455 47.81 14.96 21.02
N THR A 456 48.86 15.33 21.72
CA THR A 456 49.10 14.92 23.10
C THR A 456 49.04 16.11 24.02
N MET A 457 48.57 15.88 25.24
CA MET A 457 48.64 16.86 26.30
C MET A 457 49.19 16.22 27.56
N SER A 458 50.05 16.94 28.27
CA SER A 458 50.55 16.58 29.59
C SER A 458 50.35 17.73 30.56
N CYS A 459 49.55 17.50 31.60
CA CYS A 459 49.29 18.44 32.68
C CYS A 459 50.03 18.00 33.95
N THR A 460 50.77 18.92 34.58
CA THR A 460 51.55 18.65 35.80
C THR A 460 51.36 19.76 36.83
N GLY A 461 51.23 19.38 38.10
CA GLY A 461 50.98 20.29 39.22
C GLY A 461 49.50 20.66 39.38
N GLY A 462 49.21 21.68 40.19
CA GLY A 462 47.85 22.12 40.50
C GLY A 462 47.15 21.31 41.60
N THR A 463 45.92 21.71 41.92
CA THR A 463 45.10 21.07 42.96
C THR A 463 43.64 20.90 42.53
N TYR A 464 42.97 19.83 42.95
CA TYR A 464 41.57 19.52 42.65
C TYR A 464 40.71 19.30 43.91
N THR A 465 39.39 19.25 43.73
CA THR A 465 38.44 18.82 44.77
C THR A 465 38.03 17.38 44.49
N ASP A 466 38.29 16.47 45.40
CA ASP A 466 38.00 15.05 45.19
C ASP A 466 36.48 14.77 45.25
N GLU A 467 35.91 14.13 44.23
CA GLU A 467 34.47 13.91 44.07
C GLU A 467 33.91 12.87 45.05
N ALA A 468 34.75 11.96 45.54
CA ALA A 468 34.36 10.92 46.48
C ALA A 468 34.29 11.45 47.94
N THR A 469 35.21 12.36 48.29
CA THR A 469 35.42 12.85 49.67
C THR A 469 35.04 14.32 49.89
N ASN A 470 34.88 15.09 48.81
CA ASN A 470 34.77 16.54 48.81
C ASN A 470 36.00 17.27 49.42
N ALA A 471 37.17 16.61 49.45
CA ALA A 471 38.41 17.20 49.95
C ALA A 471 38.98 18.18 48.93
N ALA A 472 38.92 19.48 49.25
CA ALA A 472 39.45 20.55 48.40
C ALA A 472 40.97 20.73 48.59
N GLY A 473 41.68 21.05 47.50
CA GLY A 473 43.11 21.34 47.52
C GLY A 473 44.02 20.10 47.39
N THR A 474 43.45 18.96 46.98
CA THR A 474 44.18 17.71 46.74
C THR A 474 45.14 17.89 45.58
N VAL A 475 46.40 17.46 45.71
CA VAL A 475 47.42 17.68 44.67
C VAL A 475 47.12 16.78 43.46
N ALA A 476 46.99 17.38 42.28
CA ALA A 476 46.75 16.60 41.07
C ALA A 476 48.01 15.80 40.66
N ALA A 477 47.78 14.58 40.19
CA ALA A 477 48.83 13.77 39.58
C ALA A 477 49.27 14.34 38.23
N THR A 478 50.36 13.81 37.67
CA THR A 478 50.67 14.06 36.26
C THR A 478 49.64 13.31 35.43
N LEU A 479 48.85 14.06 34.65
CA LEU A 479 47.81 13.51 33.80
C LEU A 479 48.17 13.76 32.33
N ARG A 480 48.03 12.73 31.51
CA ARG A 480 48.26 12.77 30.08
C ARG A 480 47.03 12.27 29.34
N VAL A 481 46.90 12.76 28.12
CA VAL A 481 45.87 12.35 27.18
C VAL A 481 46.45 12.47 25.79
N ALA A 482 46.06 11.53 24.94
CA ALA A 482 46.39 11.56 23.53
C ALA A 482 45.11 11.28 22.73
N THR A 483 44.96 11.97 21.62
CA THR A 483 43.85 11.75 20.70
C THR A 483 44.29 12.01 19.26
N ILE A 484 43.60 11.39 18.30
CA ILE A 484 43.81 11.64 16.88
C ILE A 484 42.86 12.75 16.45
N TYR A 485 43.40 13.97 16.32
CA TYR A 485 42.62 15.10 15.86
C TYR A 485 42.37 15.00 14.36
N SER A 486 41.10 15.13 13.97
CA SER A 486 40.64 15.06 12.58
C SER A 486 41.12 16.24 11.71
N GLY A 487 41.67 17.29 12.32
CA GLY A 487 42.01 18.54 11.63
C GLY A 487 40.81 19.47 11.40
N THR A 488 39.64 19.14 11.98
CA THR A 488 38.39 19.90 11.81
C THR A 488 37.64 20.07 13.12
N GLY A 489 36.97 21.21 13.28
CA GLY A 489 36.16 21.53 14.47
C GLY A 489 36.98 21.93 15.70
N PRO A 490 36.32 22.34 16.81
CA PRO A 490 36.99 22.54 18.08
C PRO A 490 37.58 21.22 18.60
N LEU A 491 38.81 21.27 19.14
CA LEU A 491 39.43 20.14 19.82
C LEU A 491 39.25 20.33 21.33
N THR A 492 38.32 19.59 21.92
CA THR A 492 38.29 19.39 23.37
C THR A 492 39.27 18.28 23.69
N ILE A 493 40.21 18.53 24.60
CA ILE A 493 41.16 17.53 25.08
C ILE A 493 41.23 17.61 26.61
N LEU A 494 40.81 16.54 27.27
CA LEU A 494 40.68 16.45 28.72
C LEU A 494 41.62 15.36 29.25
N ALA A 495 42.49 15.71 30.20
CA ALA A 495 43.35 14.74 30.87
C ALA A 495 42.73 14.34 32.19
N SER A 496 42.40 13.05 32.35
CA SER A 496 41.81 12.41 33.53
C SER A 496 42.60 11.16 33.92
N PRO A 497 42.35 10.54 35.09
CA PRO A 497 42.91 9.24 35.44
C PRO A 497 42.68 8.16 34.37
N LEU A 498 41.48 8.09 33.78
CA LEU A 498 41.17 7.08 32.74
C LEU A 498 41.93 7.36 31.43
N SER A 499 42.04 8.62 31.01
CA SER A 499 42.82 8.96 29.81
C SER A 499 44.33 8.76 30.02
N GLU A 500 44.82 8.92 31.26
CA GLU A 500 46.20 8.64 31.63
C GLU A 500 46.51 7.14 31.57
N ILE A 501 45.58 6.28 32.01
CA ILE A 501 45.69 4.81 31.85
C ILE A 501 45.77 4.45 30.36
N ALA A 502 44.84 4.98 29.54
CA ALA A 502 44.85 4.75 28.10
C ALA A 502 46.16 5.21 27.43
N TYR A 503 46.69 6.36 27.85
CA TYR A 503 47.97 6.88 27.38
C TYR A 503 49.14 5.94 27.71
N GLN A 504 49.23 5.46 28.95
CA GLN A 504 50.30 4.56 29.37
C GLN A 504 50.23 3.20 28.67
N LEU A 505 49.03 2.64 28.48
CA LEU A 505 48.82 1.39 27.73
C LEU A 505 49.27 1.54 26.27
N ALA A 506 48.94 2.65 25.61
CA ALA A 506 49.32 2.90 24.22
C ALA A 506 50.84 3.10 24.04
N ASP A 507 51.52 3.69 25.03
CA ASP A 507 52.99 3.84 25.02
C ASP A 507 53.70 2.50 25.27
N ALA A 508 53.20 1.68 26.19
CA ALA A 508 53.75 0.36 26.50
C ALA A 508 53.72 -0.62 25.31
N ALA A 509 52.76 -0.47 24.39
CA ALA A 509 52.58 -1.33 23.22
C ALA A 509 53.45 -0.97 22.00
N GLY A 510 54.26 0.10 22.07
CA GLY A 510 55.22 0.46 21.02
C GLY A 510 54.80 1.58 20.07
N GLY A 511 53.73 2.34 20.38
CA GLY A 511 53.39 3.57 19.64
C GLY A 511 52.04 4.19 19.98
N ILE A 512 52.05 5.38 20.61
CA ILE A 512 50.83 6.10 21.00
C ILE A 512 49.91 6.41 19.80
N ALA A 513 50.47 6.73 18.63
CA ALA A 513 49.68 7.14 17.46
C ALA A 513 48.80 6.04 16.87
N THR A 514 49.20 4.77 16.99
CA THR A 514 48.47 3.64 16.38
C THR A 514 47.39 3.10 17.31
N ASP A 515 47.64 3.13 18.62
CA ASP A 515 46.88 2.31 19.56
C ASP A 515 45.96 3.15 20.47
N ILE A 516 46.17 4.47 20.58
CA ILE A 516 45.45 5.30 21.56
C ILE A 516 43.92 5.26 21.41
N THR A 517 43.40 5.20 20.18
CA THR A 517 41.95 5.09 19.94
C THR A 517 41.40 3.75 20.45
N ALA A 518 42.12 2.65 20.23
CA ALA A 518 41.73 1.34 20.72
C ALA A 518 41.82 1.27 22.26
N GLN A 519 42.87 1.85 22.84
CA GLN A 519 43.05 1.86 24.29
C GLN A 519 42.02 2.74 25.00
N ASN A 520 41.64 3.89 24.44
CA ASN A 520 40.54 4.69 24.98
C ASN A 520 39.23 3.91 25.03
N ILE A 521 38.93 3.10 24.00
CA ILE A 521 37.74 2.24 23.96
C ILE A 521 37.85 1.10 24.98
N ALA A 522 39.02 0.46 25.09
CA ALA A 522 39.26 -0.64 26.03
C ALA A 522 39.10 -0.18 27.48
N VAL A 523 39.68 0.98 27.84
CA VAL A 523 39.51 1.58 29.17
C VAL A 523 38.05 1.94 29.43
N ALA A 524 37.37 2.62 28.49
CA ALA A 524 35.96 2.96 28.68
C ALA A 524 35.08 1.71 28.89
N THR A 525 35.38 0.62 28.18
CA THR A 525 34.66 -0.65 28.30
C THR A 525 34.93 -1.33 29.64
N ALA A 526 36.18 -1.40 30.08
CA ALA A 526 36.56 -2.05 31.34
C ALA A 526 35.96 -1.36 32.57
N PHE A 527 35.74 -0.04 32.48
CA PHE A 527 35.08 0.75 33.53
C PHE A 527 33.56 0.84 33.34
N GLY A 528 32.94 0.03 32.46
CA GLY A 528 31.49 -0.05 32.29
C GLY A 528 30.85 1.17 31.61
N ILE A 529 31.64 2.01 30.95
CA ILE A 529 31.22 3.26 30.29
C ILE A 529 31.51 3.23 28.78
N ALA A 530 31.22 2.10 28.14
CA ALA A 530 31.47 1.90 26.71
C ALA A 530 30.82 3.00 25.84
N GLY A 531 31.56 3.47 24.84
CA GLY A 531 31.11 4.54 23.94
C GLY A 531 31.32 5.97 24.45
N VAL A 532 31.84 6.15 25.68
CA VAL A 532 32.25 7.46 26.18
C VAL A 532 33.62 7.87 25.62
N ASP A 533 33.71 9.07 25.04
CA ASP A 533 34.99 9.66 24.62
C ASP A 533 35.72 10.24 25.83
N LEU A 534 36.70 9.50 26.35
CA LEU A 534 37.49 9.88 27.54
C LEU A 534 38.30 11.17 27.35
N ALA A 535 38.56 11.59 26.11
CA ALA A 535 39.34 12.79 25.81
C ALA A 535 38.46 14.03 25.62
N ALA A 536 37.17 13.88 25.37
CA ALA A 536 36.27 15.00 25.07
C ALA A 536 35.08 15.14 26.03
N THR A 537 34.68 14.07 26.72
CA THR A 537 33.51 14.08 27.61
C THR A 537 33.85 14.78 28.92
N ILE A 538 33.06 15.78 29.29
CA ILE A 538 33.19 16.47 30.58
C ILE A 538 32.36 15.69 31.62
N PRO A 539 32.96 15.17 32.70
CA PRO A 539 32.21 14.50 33.77
C PRO A 539 31.28 15.47 34.53
N THR A 540 30.10 15.00 34.93
CA THR A 540 29.20 15.78 35.82
C THR A 540 29.81 15.94 37.23
N ASP A 541 29.67 17.12 37.84
CA ASP A 541 30.02 17.31 39.25
C ASP A 541 29.03 16.57 40.16
N ILE A 542 29.51 15.52 40.82
CA ILE A 542 28.73 14.72 41.77
C ILE A 542 29.07 15.04 43.24
N SER A 543 29.79 16.14 43.49
CA SER A 543 30.10 16.61 44.84
C SER A 543 28.83 16.84 45.67
N PRO A 544 28.83 16.49 46.97
CA PRO A 544 27.70 16.76 47.87
C PRO A 544 27.35 18.25 48.02
N THR A 545 28.23 19.17 47.61
CA THR A 545 27.97 20.63 47.69
C THR A 545 27.12 21.18 46.54
N THR A 546 27.05 20.49 45.41
CA THR A 546 26.28 20.94 44.23
C THR A 546 24.86 20.39 44.21
N GLY A 547 24.59 19.28 44.93
CA GLY A 547 23.27 18.64 44.98
C GLY A 547 22.78 18.15 43.61
N THR A 548 23.66 18.05 42.62
CA THR A 548 23.32 17.70 41.24
C THR A 548 23.31 16.19 41.10
N VAL A 549 22.17 15.62 40.71
CA VAL A 549 22.09 14.21 40.33
C VAL A 549 22.72 14.09 38.94
N ALA A 550 23.77 13.28 38.81
CA ALA A 550 24.32 12.94 37.51
C ALA A 550 23.23 12.31 36.63
N GLY A 551 23.09 12.80 35.40
CA GLY A 551 22.14 12.24 34.44
C GLY A 551 22.61 10.88 33.91
N ASN A 552 21.68 10.10 33.32
CA ASN A 552 22.03 8.93 32.52
C ASN A 552 22.58 9.34 31.15
N ASP A 553 23.64 10.12 31.16
CA ASP A 553 24.34 10.58 29.96
C ASP A 553 25.83 10.22 30.08
N PRO A 554 26.59 10.28 28.96
CA PRO A 554 28.02 10.00 28.98
C PRO A 554 28.79 10.76 30.07
N ALA A 555 28.37 11.99 30.39
CA ALA A 555 28.97 12.83 31.41
C ALA A 555 28.74 12.32 32.85
N GLY A 556 27.52 11.90 33.18
CA GLY A 556 27.19 11.33 34.48
C GLY A 556 27.84 9.97 34.72
N LYS A 557 27.82 9.07 33.72
CA LYS A 557 28.49 7.76 33.80
C LYS A 557 30.00 7.90 34.02
N PHE A 558 30.64 8.83 33.30
CA PHE A 558 32.08 9.09 33.44
C PHE A 558 32.43 9.61 34.84
N ALA A 559 31.61 10.49 35.43
CA ALA A 559 31.83 11.02 36.77
C ALA A 559 31.85 9.93 37.85
N ILE A 560 30.96 8.94 37.74
CA ILE A 560 30.87 7.83 38.69
C ILE A 560 32.10 6.93 38.61
N ALA A 561 32.57 6.63 37.39
CA ALA A 561 33.80 5.87 37.20
C ALA A 561 35.01 6.56 37.85
N LEU A 562 35.12 7.89 37.74
CA LEU A 562 36.18 8.67 38.38
C LEU A 562 36.09 8.64 39.91
N ALA A 563 34.89 8.72 40.49
CA ALA A 563 34.70 8.61 41.92
C ALA A 563 35.02 7.19 42.47
N ALA A 564 34.70 6.14 41.73
CA ALA A 564 35.08 4.76 42.07
C ALA A 564 36.61 4.58 42.08
N VAL A 565 37.32 5.14 41.09
CA VAL A 565 38.80 5.13 41.05
C VAL A 565 39.40 5.83 42.27
N SER A 566 38.81 6.94 42.74
CA SER A 566 39.23 7.61 43.97
C SER A 566 39.06 6.73 45.23
N GLN A 567 37.95 5.99 45.34
CA GLN A 567 37.73 5.05 46.45
C GLN A 567 38.75 3.90 46.49
N ILE A 568 39.08 3.32 45.32
CA ILE A 568 40.10 2.27 45.21
C ILE A 568 41.44 2.81 45.75
N MET A 569 41.74 4.08 45.46
CA MET A 569 42.97 4.75 45.86
C MET A 569 43.17 4.85 47.38
N GLU A 570 42.13 5.20 48.14
CA GLU A 570 42.26 5.36 49.60
C GLU A 570 42.20 4.04 50.36
N ASN A 571 41.32 3.13 49.95
CA ASN A 571 41.17 1.86 50.67
C ASN A 571 42.42 0.97 50.52
N SER A 572 43.30 1.25 49.54
CA SER A 572 44.61 0.61 49.39
C SER A 572 45.65 0.96 50.49
N ALA A 573 45.32 1.78 51.50
CA ALA A 573 46.26 2.30 52.49
C ALA A 573 46.08 1.71 53.91
N THR A 574 47.22 1.28 54.49
CA THR A 574 47.37 0.87 55.91
C THR A 574 47.65 2.03 56.88
N ASP A 575 47.59 3.30 56.44
CA ASP A 575 48.13 4.44 57.20
C ASP A 575 47.23 5.70 57.12
N GLY A 576 46.25 5.78 58.02
CA GLY A 576 45.82 7.05 58.65
C GLY A 576 44.92 8.05 57.89
N GLY A 577 44.26 7.68 56.79
CA GLY A 577 43.16 8.50 56.24
C GLY A 577 43.56 9.86 55.65
N GLN A 578 44.72 9.97 54.99
CA GLN A 578 45.13 11.19 54.30
C GLN A 578 44.92 11.08 52.80
N SER A 579 44.22 12.07 52.23
CA SER A 579 43.95 12.30 50.81
C SER A 579 45.11 11.91 49.88
N PRO A 580 44.83 11.47 48.64
CA PRO A 580 45.84 10.93 47.75
C PRO A 580 46.94 11.96 47.47
N SER A 581 48.17 11.65 47.90
CA SER A 581 49.35 12.41 47.50
C SER A 581 49.71 12.09 46.05
N ALA A 582 50.35 13.03 45.35
CA ALA A 582 50.77 12.82 43.95
C ALA A 582 51.60 11.53 43.73
N ALA A 583 52.34 11.07 44.75
CA ALA A 583 53.09 9.82 44.70
C ALA A 583 52.19 8.57 44.76
N LYS A 584 51.10 8.61 45.54
CA LYS A 584 50.15 7.50 45.68
C LYS A 584 49.28 7.35 44.43
N THR A 585 48.75 8.46 43.89
CA THR A 585 47.96 8.43 42.65
C THR A 585 48.76 7.84 41.48
N LYS A 586 50.05 8.17 41.40
CA LYS A 586 50.95 7.57 40.41
C LYS A 586 51.09 6.06 40.57
N ALA A 587 51.14 5.55 41.81
CA ALA A 587 51.21 4.13 42.09
C ALA A 587 49.89 3.40 41.70
N LEU A 588 48.73 3.98 42.04
CA LEU A 588 47.41 3.47 41.63
C LEU A 588 47.32 3.33 40.10
N ILE A 589 47.59 4.43 39.39
CA ILE A 589 47.50 4.44 37.92
C ILE A 589 48.45 3.38 37.32
N THR A 590 49.65 3.23 37.90
CA THR A 590 50.59 2.18 37.46
C THR A 590 50.03 0.77 37.70
N ALA A 591 49.37 0.53 38.82
CA ALA A 591 48.75 -0.77 39.12
C ALA A 591 47.59 -1.08 38.17
N LEU A 592 46.67 -0.12 37.95
CA LEU A 592 45.55 -0.28 37.02
C LEU A 592 45.99 -0.50 35.58
N VAL A 593 47.10 0.12 35.14
CA VAL A 593 47.70 -0.12 33.82
C VAL A 593 48.23 -1.55 33.70
N ILE A 594 48.78 -2.12 34.78
CA ILE A 594 49.27 -3.51 34.79
C ILE A 594 48.10 -4.48 34.69
N ASP A 595 47.08 -4.28 35.52
CA ASP A 595 45.83 -5.04 35.59
C ASP A 595 45.16 -5.09 34.21
N MET A 596 44.87 -3.93 33.63
CA MET A 596 44.33 -3.83 32.28
C MET A 596 45.21 -4.44 31.18
N GLY A 597 46.51 -4.60 31.42
CA GLY A 597 47.45 -5.21 30.49
C GLY A 597 47.37 -6.74 30.43
N ASP A 598 46.85 -7.40 31.47
CA ASP A 598 46.64 -8.86 31.49
C ASP A 598 45.21 -9.28 31.12
N GLY A 599 44.28 -8.31 31.06
CA GLY A 599 42.98 -8.44 30.42
C GLY A 599 41.79 -8.32 31.37
N ASP A 600 42.03 -8.28 32.68
CA ASP A 600 41.00 -8.12 33.70
C ASP A 600 41.34 -6.94 34.64
N ILE A 601 40.35 -6.45 35.38
CA ILE A 601 40.59 -5.50 36.49
C ILE A 601 40.38 -6.27 37.79
N ASP A 602 41.43 -6.92 38.27
CA ASP A 602 41.43 -7.71 39.51
C ASP A 602 41.42 -6.81 40.77
N GLY A 603 41.66 -5.50 40.61
CA GLY A 603 41.61 -4.51 41.68
C GLY A 603 42.94 -4.34 42.43
N ILE A 604 42.91 -3.68 43.59
CA ILE A 604 44.12 -3.41 44.39
C ILE A 604 44.00 -4.01 45.78
N ASP A 605 45.07 -4.69 46.23
CA ASP A 605 45.19 -5.21 47.59
C ASP A 605 45.25 -4.06 48.61
N ASP A 606 44.35 -4.10 49.58
CA ASP A 606 44.28 -3.15 50.70
C ASP A 606 45.37 -3.34 51.77
N GLY A 607 46.27 -4.30 51.56
CA GLY A 607 47.30 -4.69 52.50
C GLY A 607 46.80 -5.65 53.59
N THR A 608 45.52 -6.03 53.55
CA THR A 608 44.91 -7.09 54.38
C THR A 608 44.65 -8.38 53.60
N GLY A 609 44.95 -8.40 52.30
CA GLY A 609 44.66 -9.51 51.39
C GLY A 609 43.26 -9.46 50.77
N THR A 610 42.56 -8.34 50.92
CA THR A 610 41.27 -8.08 50.25
C THR A 610 41.51 -7.23 49.02
N MET A 611 41.10 -7.72 47.85
CA MET A 611 41.18 -6.97 46.60
C MET A 611 40.03 -5.97 46.51
N ILE A 612 40.33 -4.72 46.17
CA ILE A 612 39.36 -3.65 46.01
C ILE A 612 39.26 -3.32 44.53
N ASP A 613 38.18 -3.79 43.91
CA ASP A 613 37.81 -3.55 42.53
C ASP A 613 36.73 -2.45 42.40
N ILE A 614 36.27 -2.20 41.17
CA ILE A 614 35.23 -1.21 40.87
C ILE A 614 33.90 -1.57 41.56
N ALA A 615 33.54 -2.86 41.61
CA ALA A 615 32.27 -3.32 42.21
C ALA A 615 32.28 -3.15 43.73
N MET A 616 33.40 -3.45 44.39
CA MET A 616 33.63 -3.24 45.82
C MET A 616 33.65 -1.73 46.15
N ALA A 617 34.30 -0.91 45.31
CA ALA A 617 34.32 0.54 45.48
C ALA A 617 32.93 1.16 45.37
N ILE A 618 32.11 0.66 44.43
CA ILE A 618 30.69 1.01 44.27
C ILE A 618 29.87 0.56 45.50
N SER A 619 30.04 -0.70 45.93
CA SER A 619 29.36 -1.25 47.12
C SER A 619 29.68 -0.48 48.39
N ASN A 620 30.92 0.02 48.50
CA ASN A 620 31.37 0.87 49.60
C ASN A 620 30.63 2.23 49.61
N PHE A 621 30.41 2.86 48.44
CA PHE A 621 29.54 4.02 48.34
C PHE A 621 28.08 3.72 48.73
N ASP A 622 27.53 2.57 48.30
CA ASP A 622 26.14 2.20 48.55
C ASP A 622 25.85 1.91 50.03
N ASN A 623 26.77 1.20 50.68
CA ASN A 623 26.65 0.78 52.07
C ASN A 623 27.19 1.83 53.06
N GLY A 624 27.78 2.91 52.54
CA GLY A 624 28.43 3.93 53.34
C GLY A 624 29.67 3.40 54.10
N THR A 625 30.33 2.39 53.56
CA THR A 625 31.53 1.74 54.10
C THR A 625 32.77 2.18 53.31
N GLY A 626 33.97 2.10 53.90
CA GLY A 626 35.24 2.54 53.26
C GLY A 626 35.80 3.86 53.78
N ASN A 627 37.12 4.07 53.63
CA ASN A 627 37.88 5.15 54.26
C ASN A 627 37.57 6.55 53.70
N ASN A 628 37.05 6.64 52.48
CA ASN A 628 36.70 7.89 51.80
C ASN A 628 35.20 8.23 51.87
N ASN A 629 34.37 7.45 52.56
CA ASN A 629 32.95 7.73 52.65
C ASN A 629 32.63 8.75 53.78
N PRO A 630 31.80 9.79 53.55
CA PRO A 630 31.41 10.77 54.58
C PRO A 630 30.79 10.19 55.87
N ALA A 631 30.41 8.92 55.91
CA ALA A 631 29.90 8.28 57.13
C ALA A 631 31.01 7.77 58.09
N ALA A 632 32.26 7.63 57.64
CA ALA A 632 33.35 7.06 58.45
C ALA A 632 34.08 8.11 59.32
N ASP A 633 33.89 9.41 59.07
CA ASP A 633 34.39 10.46 59.94
C ASP A 633 33.36 10.83 61.01
N THR A 634 33.60 10.39 62.24
CA THR A 634 32.80 10.77 63.43
C THR A 634 32.77 12.28 63.72
N GLY A 635 33.43 13.12 62.92
CA GLY A 635 33.55 14.57 63.10
C GLY A 635 32.90 15.50 62.07
N SER A 636 32.33 15.04 60.95
CA SER A 636 31.88 15.97 59.88
C SER A 636 30.40 15.79 59.46
N SER A 637 29.66 16.90 59.47
CA SER A 637 28.21 17.00 59.36
C SER A 637 27.61 16.91 57.94
N ASN A 638 28.19 16.12 57.02
CA ASN A 638 27.79 16.10 55.60
C ASN A 638 27.20 14.75 55.15
N ALA A 639 26.23 14.22 55.90
CA ALA A 639 25.50 13.01 55.54
C ALA A 639 24.17 13.35 54.85
N GLY A 640 23.96 12.91 53.60
CA GLY A 640 22.59 12.86 53.05
C GLY A 640 22.38 12.67 51.54
N THR A 641 23.11 13.37 50.66
CA THR A 641 22.66 13.54 49.25
C THR A 641 23.52 12.85 48.19
N ALA A 642 24.83 12.71 48.39
CA ALA A 642 25.72 12.05 47.41
C ALA A 642 25.41 10.54 47.23
N ALA A 643 24.93 9.87 48.29
CA ALA A 643 24.59 8.46 48.25
C ALA A 643 23.35 8.13 47.39
N THR A 644 22.40 9.06 47.22
CA THR A 644 21.19 8.81 46.40
C THR A 644 21.47 8.95 44.91
N ALA A 645 22.24 9.97 44.51
CA ALA A 645 22.58 10.21 43.10
C ALA A 645 23.47 9.12 42.49
N VAL A 646 24.38 8.52 43.29
CA VAL A 646 25.22 7.40 42.83
C VAL A 646 24.40 6.11 42.73
N LYS A 647 23.48 5.85 43.68
CA LYS A 647 22.54 4.71 43.67
C LYS A 647 21.61 4.71 42.46
N ASP A 648 21.04 5.88 42.14
CA ASP A 648 20.10 6.00 41.02
C ASP A 648 20.80 5.70 39.67
N ASN A 649 22.08 6.05 39.53
CA ASN A 649 22.84 5.80 38.31
C ASN A 649 23.32 4.34 38.16
N LEU A 650 23.56 3.63 39.25
CA LEU A 650 23.86 2.20 39.23
C LEU A 650 22.63 1.36 38.89
N ALA A 651 21.45 1.76 39.39
CA ALA A 651 20.18 1.15 39.01
C ALA A 651 19.89 1.33 37.50
N ILE A 652 20.33 2.45 36.93
CA ILE A 652 20.22 2.75 35.50
C ILE A 652 21.16 1.88 34.65
N LEU A 653 22.41 1.67 35.08
CA LEU A 653 23.33 0.75 34.39
C LEU A 653 22.80 -0.70 34.40
N ALA A 654 22.21 -1.14 35.51
CA ALA A 654 21.54 -2.43 35.60
C ALA A 654 20.34 -2.52 34.64
N SER A 655 19.53 -1.47 34.55
CA SER A 655 18.43 -1.38 33.58
C SER A 655 18.92 -1.46 32.13
N ASP A 656 19.95 -0.70 31.78
CA ASP A 656 20.52 -0.66 30.42
C ASP A 656 21.07 -2.04 30.01
N SER A 657 21.69 -2.77 30.95
CA SER A 657 22.17 -4.14 30.71
C SER A 657 21.02 -5.09 30.38
N VAL A 658 19.98 -5.12 31.20
CA VAL A 658 18.81 -6.00 30.99
C VAL A 658 18.11 -5.67 29.67
N LEU A 659 17.98 -4.38 29.32
CA LEU A 659 17.40 -3.96 28.05
C LEU A 659 18.25 -4.39 26.84
N ALA A 660 19.57 -4.40 26.97
CA ALA A 660 20.47 -4.90 25.93
C ALA A 660 20.35 -6.41 25.76
N ASP A 661 20.24 -7.16 26.87
CA ASP A 661 20.06 -8.61 26.86
C ASP A 661 18.71 -8.97 26.20
N ILE A 662 17.60 -8.35 26.62
CA ILE A 662 16.27 -8.55 25.99
C ILE A 662 16.31 -8.23 24.49
N GLY A 663 16.96 -7.13 24.11
CA GLY A 663 17.11 -6.74 22.69
C GLY A 663 17.98 -7.71 21.90
N THR A 664 18.91 -8.41 22.56
CA THR A 664 19.76 -9.43 21.93
C THR A 664 19.01 -10.75 21.81
N ASP A 665 18.35 -11.21 22.87
CA ASP A 665 17.53 -12.41 22.88
C ASP A 665 16.47 -12.36 21.78
N ALA A 666 15.73 -11.26 21.68
CA ALA A 666 14.70 -11.07 20.67
C ALA A 666 15.24 -11.16 19.23
N ASN A 667 16.49 -10.75 18.99
CA ASN A 667 17.07 -10.66 17.65
C ASN A 667 18.05 -11.80 17.33
N THR A 668 18.22 -12.74 18.25
CA THR A 668 19.05 -13.94 18.07
C THR A 668 18.18 -15.20 18.15
N ALA A 669 18.75 -16.37 17.86
CA ALA A 669 18.05 -17.65 18.04
C ALA A 669 18.17 -18.18 19.48
N SER A 670 18.64 -17.36 20.41
CA SER A 670 18.79 -17.68 21.82
C SER A 670 17.43 -17.60 22.52
N THR A 671 17.19 -18.49 23.48
CA THR A 671 16.00 -18.42 24.34
C THR A 671 16.23 -17.41 25.44
N SER A 672 15.30 -16.48 25.62
CA SER A 672 15.41 -15.47 26.67
C SER A 672 15.38 -16.10 28.06
N ASP A 673 16.36 -15.76 28.90
CA ASP A 673 16.49 -16.21 30.28
C ASP A 673 16.20 -15.10 31.31
N THR A 674 15.70 -13.95 30.86
CA THR A 674 15.40 -12.79 31.72
C THR A 674 14.48 -13.18 32.88
N THR A 675 14.90 -12.85 34.09
CA THR A 675 14.28 -13.20 35.36
C THR A 675 13.35 -12.10 35.89
N ILE A 676 12.54 -12.43 36.91
CA ILE A 676 11.69 -11.44 37.61
C ILE A 676 12.53 -10.30 38.21
N ALA A 677 13.73 -10.62 38.73
CA ALA A 677 14.61 -9.62 39.33
C ALA A 677 15.15 -8.64 38.28
N GLU A 678 15.47 -9.12 37.08
CA GLU A 678 15.94 -8.30 35.95
C GLU A 678 14.81 -7.45 35.36
N PHE A 679 13.60 -7.98 35.19
CA PHE A 679 12.45 -7.11 34.86
C PHE A 679 12.21 -6.05 35.93
N GLY A 680 12.43 -6.40 37.20
CA GLY A 680 12.31 -5.48 38.34
C GLY A 680 13.39 -4.39 38.40
N SER A 681 14.52 -4.56 37.71
CA SER A 681 15.60 -3.57 37.65
C SER A 681 15.44 -2.58 36.49
N ILE A 682 14.50 -2.79 35.56
CA ILE A 682 14.27 -1.90 34.41
C ILE A 682 13.70 -0.55 34.87
N LEU A 683 14.30 0.54 34.37
CA LEU A 683 13.91 1.92 34.63
C LEU A 683 13.50 2.65 33.34
N PRO A 684 12.43 3.48 33.39
CA PRO A 684 11.47 3.63 34.48
C PRO A 684 10.75 2.32 34.84
N ALA A 685 10.37 2.17 36.12
CA ALA A 685 9.77 0.93 36.63
C ALA A 685 8.55 0.51 35.80
N LEU A 686 8.50 -0.78 35.45
CA LEU A 686 7.43 -1.38 34.67
C LEU A 686 6.15 -1.48 35.52
N THR A 687 5.02 -1.15 34.91
CA THR A 687 3.70 -1.25 35.53
C THR A 687 2.98 -2.52 35.09
N ASP A 688 2.06 -3.01 35.93
CA ASP A 688 1.23 -4.20 35.67
C ASP A 688 2.02 -5.49 35.42
N PHE A 689 3.29 -5.58 35.83
CA PHE A 689 4.04 -6.83 35.74
C PHE A 689 3.42 -7.90 36.64
N VAL A 690 3.12 -9.07 36.07
CA VAL A 690 2.53 -10.21 36.80
C VAL A 690 3.53 -11.36 36.85
N ASN A 691 4.08 -11.65 38.03
CA ASN A 691 5.13 -12.67 38.21
C ASN A 691 4.74 -14.06 37.63
N ALA A 692 3.46 -14.43 37.68
CA ALA A 692 2.98 -15.71 37.14
C ALA A 692 3.09 -15.80 35.61
N ASN A 693 3.21 -14.68 34.91
CA ASN A 693 3.29 -14.60 33.45
C ASN A 693 4.72 -14.60 32.91
N LEU A 694 5.74 -14.83 33.76
CA LEU A 694 7.16 -14.78 33.38
C LEU A 694 7.47 -15.60 32.12
N SER A 695 7.05 -16.87 32.06
CA SER A 695 7.29 -17.73 30.91
C SER A 695 6.60 -17.24 29.63
N ALA A 696 5.47 -16.54 29.77
CA ALA A 696 4.76 -15.94 28.63
C ALA A 696 5.49 -14.69 28.11
N TYR A 697 6.08 -13.88 28.99
CA TYR A 697 6.93 -12.75 28.58
C TYR A 697 8.18 -13.26 27.83
N GLN A 698 8.88 -14.27 28.37
CA GLN A 698 10.05 -14.89 27.73
C GLN A 698 9.70 -15.45 26.34
N THR A 699 8.60 -16.21 26.24
CA THR A 699 8.12 -16.75 24.95
C THR A 699 7.80 -15.63 23.95
N TYR A 700 7.26 -14.50 24.41
CA TYR A 700 6.96 -13.36 23.55
C TYR A 700 8.23 -12.72 22.99
N ILE A 701 9.28 -12.58 23.81
CA ILE A 701 10.59 -12.06 23.38
C ILE A 701 11.14 -12.93 22.24
N ASP A 702 11.18 -14.25 22.43
CA ASP A 702 11.74 -15.21 21.47
C ASP A 702 10.94 -15.31 20.16
N ALA A 703 9.61 -15.18 20.23
CA ALA A 703 8.72 -15.41 19.09
C ALA A 703 8.56 -14.20 18.15
N ASN A 704 9.08 -13.01 18.52
CA ASN A 704 8.81 -11.76 17.82
C ASN A 704 10.10 -11.03 17.37
N PRO A 705 10.94 -11.64 16.52
CA PRO A 705 12.19 -11.03 16.08
C PRO A 705 11.97 -9.69 15.36
N GLY A 706 12.78 -8.69 15.68
CA GLY A 706 12.67 -7.32 15.17
C GLY A 706 11.60 -6.45 15.85
N SER A 707 10.90 -6.96 16.88
CA SER A 707 9.94 -6.16 17.67
C SER A 707 10.60 -5.32 18.77
N PHE A 708 11.87 -5.58 19.07
CA PHE A 708 12.68 -4.84 20.01
C PHE A 708 13.88 -4.24 19.29
N ALA A 709 14.19 -2.98 19.59
CA ALA A 709 15.47 -2.40 19.24
C ALA A 709 16.63 -3.20 19.87
N SER A 710 17.85 -3.04 19.36
CA SER A 710 19.06 -3.59 19.97
C SER A 710 20.01 -2.44 20.31
N PRO A 711 20.08 -2.02 21.59
CA PRO A 711 19.37 -2.53 22.77
C PRO A 711 17.86 -2.17 22.79
N ALA A 712 17.05 -2.94 23.53
CA ALA A 712 15.62 -2.70 23.65
C ALA A 712 15.34 -1.41 24.45
N THR A 713 14.12 -0.88 24.34
CA THR A 713 13.67 0.26 25.14
C THR A 713 12.66 -0.17 26.21
N GLN A 714 12.63 0.55 27.33
CA GLN A 714 11.65 0.31 28.40
C GLN A 714 10.20 0.37 27.88
N ALA A 715 9.89 1.25 26.93
CA ALA A 715 8.56 1.39 26.37
C ALA A 715 8.14 0.16 25.53
N GLU A 716 9.08 -0.45 24.81
CA GLU A 716 8.84 -1.70 24.08
C GLU A 716 8.58 -2.86 25.05
N VAL A 717 9.36 -2.94 26.14
CA VAL A 717 9.15 -3.94 27.21
C VAL A 717 7.79 -3.74 27.90
N GLN A 718 7.41 -2.49 28.18
CA GLN A 718 6.11 -2.17 28.77
C GLN A 718 4.94 -2.56 27.83
N ALA A 719 5.08 -2.30 26.52
CA ALA A 719 4.08 -2.67 25.53
C ALA A 719 3.91 -4.19 25.43
N MET A 720 5.01 -4.94 25.47
CA MET A 720 4.98 -6.40 25.59
C MET A 720 4.21 -6.84 26.83
N ILE A 721 4.53 -6.30 28.02
CA ILE A 721 3.86 -6.71 29.28
C ILE A 721 2.34 -6.50 29.16
N THR A 722 1.92 -5.33 28.67
CA THR A 722 0.51 -5.04 28.47
C THR A 722 -0.14 -6.02 27.48
N ALA A 723 0.52 -6.31 26.36
CA ALA A 723 0.01 -7.24 25.34
C ALA A 723 -0.09 -8.68 25.87
N VAL A 724 0.94 -9.18 26.54
CA VAL A 724 0.98 -10.52 27.11
C VAL A 724 -0.05 -10.68 28.22
N ASN A 725 -0.18 -9.72 29.13
CA ASN A 725 -1.20 -9.79 30.19
C ASN A 725 -2.63 -9.80 29.65
N ALA A 726 -2.91 -8.97 28.63
CA ALA A 726 -4.19 -8.98 27.95
C ALA A 726 -4.44 -10.34 27.27
N ALA A 727 -3.42 -10.93 26.63
CA ALA A 727 -3.52 -12.23 25.99
C ALA A 727 -3.77 -13.38 26.98
N VAL A 728 -3.05 -13.42 28.11
CA VAL A 728 -3.26 -14.43 29.16
C VAL A 728 -4.66 -14.31 29.76
N THR A 729 -5.13 -13.08 30.00
CA THR A 729 -6.49 -12.85 30.52
C THR A 729 -7.56 -13.30 29.52
N ALA A 730 -7.37 -13.00 28.23
CA ALA A 730 -8.30 -13.42 27.18
C ALA A 730 -8.30 -14.95 26.98
N ALA A 731 -7.13 -15.60 27.06
CA ALA A 731 -7.03 -17.05 27.00
C ALA A 731 -7.77 -17.72 28.17
N ALA A 732 -7.61 -17.21 29.39
CA ALA A 732 -8.34 -17.73 30.55
C ALA A 732 -9.86 -17.55 30.42
N ALA A 733 -10.33 -16.44 29.85
CA ALA A 733 -11.75 -16.24 29.56
C ALA A 733 -12.28 -17.23 28.52
N SER A 734 -11.52 -17.43 27.43
CA SER A 734 -11.81 -18.45 26.41
C SER A 734 -11.89 -19.85 27.01
N ASP A 735 -10.90 -20.24 27.83
CA ASP A 735 -10.85 -21.56 28.46
C ASP A 735 -12.03 -21.78 29.42
N SER A 736 -12.46 -20.74 30.13
CA SER A 736 -13.66 -20.79 30.98
C SER A 736 -14.91 -21.07 30.15
N VAL A 737 -15.13 -20.32 29.07
CA VAL A 737 -16.30 -20.51 28.20
C VAL A 737 -16.28 -21.89 27.54
N LEU A 738 -15.12 -22.35 27.09
CA LEU A 738 -14.97 -23.70 26.52
C LEU A 738 -15.24 -24.80 27.56
N ALA A 739 -14.86 -24.60 28.81
CA ALA A 739 -15.18 -25.52 29.90
C ALA A 739 -16.69 -25.53 30.20
N ASP A 740 -17.34 -24.37 30.19
CA ASP A 740 -18.78 -24.25 30.39
C ASP A 740 -19.55 -24.94 29.25
N ILE A 741 -19.23 -24.66 27.98
CA ILE A 741 -19.83 -25.34 26.82
C ILE A 741 -19.63 -26.86 26.89
N GLY A 742 -18.42 -27.32 27.25
CA GLY A 742 -18.13 -28.74 27.41
C GLY A 742 -18.90 -29.38 28.56
N THR A 743 -19.23 -28.62 29.61
CA THR A 743 -20.04 -29.07 30.74
C THR A 743 -21.52 -29.11 30.36
N ASP A 744 -22.04 -28.07 29.71
CA ASP A 744 -23.42 -27.99 29.22
C ASP A 744 -23.72 -29.17 28.29
N ALA A 745 -22.85 -29.40 27.29
CA ALA A 745 -23.02 -30.50 26.34
C ALA A 745 -23.05 -31.89 27.00
N ASN A 746 -22.34 -32.07 28.11
CA ASN A 746 -22.16 -33.38 28.74
C ASN A 746 -22.98 -33.56 30.03
N THR A 747 -23.79 -32.56 30.41
CA THR A 747 -24.73 -32.62 31.53
C THR A 747 -26.16 -32.45 31.01
N ALA A 748 -27.17 -32.74 31.84
CA ALA A 748 -28.57 -32.49 31.49
C ALA A 748 -28.96 -31.00 31.64
N SER A 749 -27.98 -30.10 31.65
CA SER A 749 -28.16 -28.66 31.81
C SER A 749 -28.41 -28.03 30.44
N THR A 750 -29.26 -27.00 30.40
CA THR A 750 -29.48 -26.22 29.18
C THR A 750 -28.38 -25.19 29.02
N SER A 751 -27.75 -25.13 27.86
CA SER A 751 -26.70 -24.16 27.57
C SER A 751 -27.25 -22.74 27.58
N ASP A 752 -26.62 -21.87 28.38
CA ASP A 752 -26.95 -20.45 28.50
C ASP A 752 -25.88 -19.54 27.88
N THR A 753 -24.90 -20.12 27.17
CA THR A 753 -23.80 -19.39 26.54
C THR A 753 -24.31 -18.26 25.64
N THR A 754 -23.81 -17.07 25.88
CA THR A 754 -24.22 -15.81 25.26
C THR A 754 -23.35 -15.47 24.04
N ILE A 755 -23.82 -14.50 23.23
CA ILE A 755 -23.03 -13.96 22.10
C ILE A 755 -21.67 -13.42 22.56
N ALA A 756 -21.61 -12.79 23.74
CA ALA A 756 -20.38 -12.22 24.27
C ALA A 756 -19.38 -13.32 24.68
N GLU A 757 -19.87 -14.41 25.26
CA GLU A 757 -19.05 -15.57 25.62
C GLU A 757 -18.50 -16.28 24.38
N PHE A 758 -19.33 -16.54 23.36
CA PHE A 758 -18.83 -17.02 22.07
C PHE A 758 -17.78 -16.10 21.45
N GLY A 759 -17.99 -14.78 21.56
CA GLY A 759 -17.05 -13.76 21.08
C GLY A 759 -15.72 -13.72 21.84
N SER A 760 -15.64 -14.34 23.02
CA SER A 760 -14.43 -14.41 23.84
C SER A 760 -13.56 -15.64 23.58
N ILE A 761 -14.06 -16.62 22.83
CA ILE A 761 -13.33 -17.85 22.49
C ILE A 761 -12.15 -17.55 21.56
N LEU A 762 -10.99 -18.11 21.88
CA LEU A 762 -9.75 -17.98 21.12
C LEU A 762 -9.27 -19.35 20.60
N PRO A 763 -8.78 -19.44 19.35
CA PRO A 763 -8.83 -18.41 18.30
C PRO A 763 -10.27 -18.01 17.93
N ALA A 764 -10.44 -16.76 17.48
CA ALA A 764 -11.75 -16.19 17.18
C ALA A 764 -12.56 -17.07 16.21
N LEU A 765 -13.83 -17.29 16.55
CA LEU A 765 -14.75 -18.08 15.75
C LEU A 765 -15.16 -17.32 14.47
N THR A 766 -15.32 -18.08 13.39
CA THR A 766 -15.69 -17.57 12.06
C THR A 766 -17.12 -17.97 11.71
N ASP A 767 -17.75 -17.20 10.82
CA ASP A 767 -19.13 -17.40 10.36
C ASP A 767 -20.19 -17.41 11.48
N PHE A 768 -19.90 -16.88 12.67
CA PHE A 768 -20.89 -16.78 13.75
C PHE A 768 -22.04 -15.83 13.36
N VAL A 769 -23.29 -16.31 13.47
CA VAL A 769 -24.49 -15.53 13.15
C VAL A 769 -25.29 -15.28 14.43
N ASN A 770 -25.32 -14.04 14.90
CA ASN A 770 -26.00 -13.66 16.16
C ASN A 770 -27.47 -14.12 16.23
N ALA A 771 -28.17 -14.14 15.09
CA ALA A 771 -29.57 -14.58 15.03
C ALA A 771 -29.75 -16.09 15.32
N ASN A 772 -28.69 -16.89 15.19
CA ASN A 772 -28.70 -18.34 15.38
C ASN A 772 -28.30 -18.76 16.79
N LEU A 773 -28.18 -17.82 17.75
CA LEU A 773 -27.77 -18.11 19.13
C LEU A 773 -28.55 -19.28 19.75
N SER A 774 -29.90 -19.23 19.68
CA SER A 774 -30.75 -20.29 20.23
C SER A 774 -30.54 -21.64 19.53
N ALA A 775 -30.16 -21.64 18.25
CA ALA A 775 -29.84 -22.86 17.52
C ALA A 775 -28.47 -23.43 17.93
N TYR A 776 -27.47 -22.59 18.22
CA TYR A 776 -26.19 -23.03 18.79
C TYR A 776 -26.38 -23.66 20.16
N GLN A 777 -27.13 -23.00 21.05
CA GLN A 777 -27.46 -23.52 22.40
C GLN A 777 -28.21 -24.86 22.30
N THR A 778 -29.23 -24.95 21.44
CA THR A 778 -29.97 -26.21 21.21
C THR A 778 -29.06 -27.30 20.65
N TYR A 779 -28.10 -26.96 19.79
CA TYR A 779 -27.15 -27.94 19.27
C TYR A 779 -26.23 -28.48 20.37
N ILE A 780 -25.75 -27.62 21.26
CA ILE A 780 -24.94 -28.02 22.43
C ILE A 780 -25.73 -29.02 23.28
N ASP A 781 -26.98 -28.71 23.62
CA ASP A 781 -27.84 -29.54 24.48
C ASP A 781 -28.24 -30.88 23.82
N ALA A 782 -28.48 -30.88 22.50
CA ALA A 782 -29.04 -32.02 21.78
C ALA A 782 -27.99 -33.06 21.35
N ASN A 783 -26.69 -32.78 21.50
CA ASN A 783 -25.60 -33.63 21.01
C ASN A 783 -24.63 -34.05 22.13
N PRO A 784 -25.10 -34.75 23.18
CA PRO A 784 -24.26 -35.15 24.30
C PRO A 784 -23.09 -36.03 23.85
N GLY A 785 -21.89 -35.76 24.37
CA GLY A 785 -20.65 -36.42 23.98
C GLY A 785 -20.01 -35.93 22.68
N SER A 786 -20.58 -34.91 22.01
CA SER A 786 -19.98 -34.31 20.80
C SER A 786 -18.94 -33.23 21.08
N PHE A 787 -18.80 -32.83 22.34
CA PHE A 787 -17.78 -31.89 22.82
C PHE A 787 -16.94 -32.57 23.89
N ALA A 788 -15.63 -32.36 23.85
CA ALA A 788 -14.77 -32.69 24.97
C ALA A 788 -15.18 -31.92 26.24
N SER A 789 -14.70 -32.35 27.41
CA SER A 789 -14.87 -31.62 28.68
C SER A 789 -13.47 -31.35 29.27
N PRO A 790 -12.94 -30.11 29.15
CA PRO A 790 -13.53 -28.94 28.49
C PRO A 790 -13.61 -29.08 26.95
N ALA A 791 -14.50 -28.31 26.30
CA ALA A 791 -14.62 -28.31 24.85
C ALA A 791 -13.39 -27.68 24.20
N THR A 792 -13.18 -27.94 22.91
CA THR A 792 -12.14 -27.28 22.11
C THR A 792 -12.75 -26.24 21.19
N GLN A 793 -11.98 -25.19 20.85
CA GLN A 793 -12.41 -24.18 19.90
C GLN A 793 -12.82 -24.79 18.54
N ALA A 794 -12.13 -25.84 18.09
CA ALA A 794 -12.43 -26.50 16.83
C ALA A 794 -13.78 -27.23 16.83
N GLU A 795 -14.16 -27.83 17.96
CA GLU A 795 -15.49 -28.46 18.13
C GLU A 795 -16.60 -27.40 18.10
N VAL A 796 -16.39 -26.26 18.75
CA VAL A 796 -17.32 -25.11 18.71
C VAL A 796 -17.45 -24.55 17.30
N GLN A 797 -16.34 -24.41 16.57
CA GLN A 797 -16.34 -23.97 15.18
C GLN A 797 -17.06 -24.96 14.25
N ALA A 798 -16.90 -26.26 14.48
CA ALA A 798 -17.59 -27.30 13.73
C ALA A 798 -19.11 -27.24 13.97
N MET A 799 -19.54 -26.98 15.21
CA MET A 799 -20.95 -26.76 15.56
C MET A 799 -21.52 -25.53 14.85
N ILE A 800 -20.82 -24.38 14.86
CA ILE A 800 -21.26 -23.18 14.14
C ILE A 800 -21.44 -23.46 12.66
N THR A 801 -20.45 -24.13 12.05
CA THR A 801 -20.49 -24.51 10.64
C THR A 801 -21.69 -25.42 10.34
N ALA A 802 -21.90 -26.45 11.17
CA ALA A 802 -23.01 -27.38 11.04
C ALA A 802 -24.37 -26.67 11.17
N VAL A 803 -24.52 -25.77 12.13
CA VAL A 803 -25.77 -25.03 12.36
C VAL A 803 -26.06 -24.07 11.21
N ASN A 804 -25.08 -23.38 10.65
CA ASN A 804 -25.28 -22.37 9.60
C ASN A 804 -25.36 -22.95 8.17
N THR A 805 -25.00 -24.21 7.97
CA THR A 805 -25.07 -24.83 6.63
C THR A 805 -26.53 -24.97 6.17
N PRO A 806 -26.95 -24.47 5.00
CA PRO A 806 -28.32 -24.63 4.52
C PRO A 806 -28.76 -26.09 4.36
N PRO A 807 -30.07 -26.41 4.51
CA PRO A 807 -30.57 -27.76 4.28
C PRO A 807 -30.45 -28.16 2.80
N THR A 808 -30.30 -29.46 2.54
CA THR A 808 -30.25 -30.03 1.18
C THR A 808 -31.32 -31.10 1.01
N LEU A 809 -31.83 -31.27 -0.21
CA LEU A 809 -32.76 -32.35 -0.53
C LEU A 809 -32.00 -33.68 -0.61
N SER A 810 -32.32 -34.63 0.26
CA SER A 810 -31.68 -35.94 0.33
C SER A 810 -32.37 -36.97 -0.57
N SER A 811 -33.70 -36.95 -0.64
CA SER A 811 -34.49 -37.84 -1.50
C SER A 811 -35.90 -37.31 -1.72
N SER A 812 -36.60 -37.88 -2.71
CA SER A 812 -37.99 -37.57 -3.02
C SER A 812 -38.78 -38.82 -3.41
N THR A 813 -40.09 -38.77 -3.17
CA THR A 813 -41.08 -39.73 -3.67
C THR A 813 -42.24 -38.93 -4.27
N PRO A 814 -42.48 -38.95 -5.58
CA PRO A 814 -41.73 -39.69 -6.59
C PRO A 814 -40.25 -39.30 -6.66
N ALA A 815 -39.40 -40.30 -6.94
CA ALA A 815 -37.99 -40.05 -7.21
C ALA A 815 -37.84 -39.29 -8.53
N ASP A 816 -36.74 -38.55 -8.68
CA ASP A 816 -36.42 -37.87 -9.94
C ASP A 816 -36.33 -38.87 -11.11
N ASN A 817 -36.93 -38.51 -12.24
CA ASN A 817 -37.14 -39.31 -13.45
C ASN A 817 -37.97 -40.60 -13.26
N ALA A 818 -38.77 -40.71 -12.19
CA ALA A 818 -39.69 -41.84 -12.05
C ALA A 818 -40.73 -41.87 -13.19
N SER A 819 -40.97 -43.02 -13.80
CA SER A 819 -41.80 -43.15 -15.02
C SER A 819 -43.18 -43.80 -14.81
N ALA A 820 -43.49 -44.23 -13.58
CA ALA A 820 -44.71 -44.99 -13.26
C ALA A 820 -45.43 -44.46 -12.00
N VAL A 821 -45.56 -43.14 -11.90
CA VAL A 821 -46.19 -42.50 -10.74
C VAL A 821 -47.71 -42.63 -10.81
N ALA A 822 -48.34 -43.01 -9.70
CA ALA A 822 -49.79 -43.11 -9.62
C ALA A 822 -50.44 -41.72 -9.57
N VAL A 823 -51.64 -41.60 -10.15
CA VAL A 823 -52.37 -40.31 -10.24
C VAL A 823 -52.67 -39.69 -8.87
N ALA A 824 -52.88 -40.50 -7.83
CA ALA A 824 -53.16 -40.05 -6.46
C ALA A 824 -51.89 -39.87 -5.59
N SER A 825 -50.69 -39.87 -6.18
CA SER A 825 -49.44 -39.78 -5.40
C SER A 825 -49.20 -38.37 -4.85
N ASN A 826 -48.89 -38.29 -3.55
CA ASN A 826 -48.27 -37.11 -2.94
C ASN A 826 -46.83 -36.93 -3.42
N ILE A 827 -46.30 -35.71 -3.29
CA ILE A 827 -44.88 -35.42 -3.47
C ILE A 827 -44.25 -35.27 -2.08
N VAL A 828 -43.41 -36.23 -1.70
CA VAL A 828 -42.73 -36.29 -0.41
C VAL A 828 -41.26 -35.99 -0.61
N LEU A 829 -40.73 -35.01 0.11
CA LEU A 829 -39.35 -34.55 0.05
C LEU A 829 -38.68 -34.82 1.39
N THR A 830 -37.54 -35.49 1.40
CA THR A 830 -36.75 -35.74 2.60
C THR A 830 -35.47 -34.91 2.55
N PHE A 831 -35.23 -34.09 3.57
CA PHE A 831 -34.07 -33.20 3.66
C PHE A 831 -32.98 -33.74 4.60
N SER A 832 -31.78 -33.16 4.50
CA SER A 832 -30.63 -33.46 5.35
C SER A 832 -30.75 -32.91 6.77
N LYS A 833 -31.71 -32.00 7.02
CA LYS A 833 -31.97 -31.38 8.31
C LYS A 833 -33.47 -31.36 8.63
N PRO A 834 -33.86 -31.26 9.92
CA PRO A 834 -35.23 -30.94 10.31
C PRO A 834 -35.68 -29.62 9.67
N MET A 835 -36.86 -29.64 9.05
CA MET A 835 -37.40 -28.54 8.27
C MET A 835 -38.54 -27.86 9.02
N ILE A 836 -38.78 -26.60 8.69
CA ILE A 836 -39.98 -25.83 9.00
C ILE A 836 -40.45 -25.09 7.74
N LYS A 837 -41.70 -24.61 7.77
CA LYS A 837 -42.19 -23.73 6.70
C LYS A 837 -41.40 -22.43 6.79
N GLY A 838 -40.94 -21.93 5.65
CA GLY A 838 -40.23 -20.66 5.63
C GLY A 838 -41.19 -19.46 5.77
N SER A 839 -40.74 -18.29 5.35
CA SER A 839 -41.47 -17.01 5.55
C SER A 839 -41.85 -16.32 4.24
N SER A 840 -41.41 -16.82 3.09
CA SER A 840 -41.67 -16.24 1.76
C SER A 840 -41.46 -17.28 0.66
N GLY A 841 -41.88 -16.98 -0.58
CA GLY A 841 -41.67 -17.87 -1.72
C GLY A 841 -42.71 -18.98 -1.85
N ASP A 842 -42.85 -19.49 -3.07
CA ASP A 842 -43.87 -20.49 -3.43
C ASP A 842 -43.23 -21.82 -3.85
N ILE A 843 -43.97 -22.89 -3.62
CA ILE A 843 -43.75 -24.20 -4.23
C ILE A 843 -44.75 -24.34 -5.38
N VAL A 844 -44.31 -24.71 -6.58
CA VAL A 844 -45.16 -24.77 -7.77
C VAL A 844 -45.03 -26.12 -8.43
N LEU A 845 -46.16 -26.81 -8.58
CA LEU A 845 -46.27 -28.02 -9.37
C LEU A 845 -46.62 -27.66 -10.82
N ARG A 846 -45.85 -28.20 -11.75
CA ARG A 846 -45.93 -27.90 -13.18
C ARG A 846 -46.02 -29.18 -13.98
N ARG A 847 -46.61 -29.10 -15.17
CA ARG A 847 -46.73 -30.21 -16.11
C ARG A 847 -46.33 -29.76 -17.51
N LEU A 848 -45.47 -30.56 -18.12
CA LEU A 848 -45.08 -30.44 -19.51
C LEU A 848 -46.01 -31.31 -20.37
N ILE A 849 -46.78 -30.69 -21.25
CA ILE A 849 -47.67 -31.37 -22.20
C ILE A 849 -47.22 -31.00 -23.61
N SER A 850 -46.75 -31.97 -24.39
CA SER A 850 -46.31 -31.77 -25.79
C SER A 850 -45.36 -30.58 -25.98
N GLY A 851 -44.45 -30.36 -25.02
CA GLY A 851 -43.47 -29.27 -25.04
C GLY A 851 -43.94 -27.93 -24.45
N THR A 852 -45.19 -27.81 -23.98
CA THR A 852 -45.70 -26.61 -23.28
C THR A 852 -45.67 -26.82 -21.77
N ASP A 853 -44.95 -25.95 -21.05
CA ASP A 853 -44.92 -25.96 -19.58
C ASP A 853 -46.12 -25.21 -18.99
N THR A 854 -46.91 -25.89 -18.16
CA THR A 854 -48.14 -25.36 -17.57
C THR A 854 -48.10 -25.49 -16.06
N ILE A 855 -48.52 -24.43 -15.35
CA ILE A 855 -48.68 -24.47 -13.89
C ILE A 855 -49.95 -25.26 -13.57
N ILE A 856 -49.80 -26.29 -12.74
CA ILE A 856 -50.91 -27.11 -12.24
C ILE A 856 -51.43 -26.55 -10.93
N GLU A 857 -50.52 -26.28 -9.98
CA GLU A 857 -50.88 -25.74 -8.68
C GLU A 857 -49.72 -24.94 -8.08
N THR A 858 -50.05 -23.84 -7.42
CA THR A 858 -49.11 -23.03 -6.63
C THR A 858 -49.46 -23.15 -5.16
N PHE A 859 -48.50 -23.60 -4.36
CA PHE A 859 -48.57 -23.70 -2.92
C PHE A 859 -47.72 -22.60 -2.30
N ALA A 860 -48.35 -21.61 -1.66
CA ALA A 860 -47.63 -20.63 -0.85
C ALA A 860 -46.88 -21.33 0.30
N PHE A 861 -45.80 -20.74 0.80
CA PHE A 861 -44.98 -21.30 1.90
C PHE A 861 -45.80 -21.78 3.12
N ASN A 862 -46.92 -21.11 3.42
CA ASN A 862 -47.79 -21.42 4.56
C ASN A 862 -48.96 -22.35 4.22
N SER A 863 -49.08 -22.84 2.98
CA SER A 863 -50.19 -23.67 2.52
C SER A 863 -50.44 -24.88 3.42
N ALA A 864 -51.71 -25.17 3.73
CA ALA A 864 -52.09 -26.36 4.50
C ALA A 864 -51.82 -27.67 3.75
N LYS A 865 -51.62 -27.60 2.42
CA LYS A 865 -51.27 -28.74 1.56
C LYS A 865 -49.81 -29.12 1.61
N VAL A 866 -48.97 -28.25 2.19
CA VAL A 866 -47.57 -28.54 2.52
C VAL A 866 -47.53 -28.86 4.00
N THR A 867 -47.23 -30.09 4.36
CA THR A 867 -47.08 -30.54 5.75
C THR A 867 -45.65 -30.96 6.01
N ILE A 868 -45.20 -30.77 7.24
CA ILE A 868 -43.85 -31.16 7.67
C ILE A 868 -44.04 -32.11 8.85
N GLY A 869 -43.27 -33.21 8.85
CA GLY A 869 -43.31 -34.16 9.95
C GLY A 869 -42.92 -33.54 11.30
N THR A 870 -43.10 -34.30 12.37
CA THR A 870 -42.73 -33.90 13.73
C THR A 870 -41.78 -34.92 14.35
N GLY A 871 -40.99 -34.49 15.34
CA GLY A 871 -40.01 -35.37 15.99
C GLY A 871 -39.01 -35.95 14.98
N ALA A 872 -38.84 -37.28 14.99
CA ALA A 872 -37.90 -37.99 14.11
C ALA A 872 -38.16 -37.84 12.60
N THR A 873 -39.33 -37.33 12.20
CA THR A 873 -39.71 -37.13 10.79
C THR A 873 -39.73 -35.66 10.36
N GLN A 874 -39.24 -34.75 11.19
CA GLN A 874 -39.30 -33.30 10.91
C GLN A 874 -38.48 -32.87 9.68
N ASN A 875 -37.62 -33.74 9.16
CA ASN A 875 -36.93 -33.53 7.87
C ASN A 875 -37.77 -33.94 6.64
N VAL A 876 -38.99 -34.45 6.83
CA VAL A 876 -39.88 -34.89 5.74
C VAL A 876 -40.96 -33.84 5.48
N VAL A 877 -40.98 -33.31 4.26
CA VAL A 877 -41.98 -32.37 3.76
C VAL A 877 -42.90 -33.08 2.77
N THR A 878 -44.21 -33.11 3.03
CA THR A 878 -45.21 -33.71 2.15
C THR A 878 -46.04 -32.62 1.49
N ILE A 879 -46.15 -32.68 0.17
CA ILE A 879 -46.96 -31.80 -0.66
C ILE A 879 -48.07 -32.66 -1.25
N ASN A 880 -49.31 -32.32 -0.92
CA ASN A 880 -50.51 -33.04 -1.37
C ASN A 880 -51.31 -32.15 -2.33
N PRO A 881 -51.22 -32.39 -3.67
CA PRO A 881 -52.01 -31.65 -4.66
C PRO A 881 -53.51 -31.68 -4.39
N THR A 882 -54.23 -30.64 -4.80
CA THR A 882 -55.67 -30.53 -4.54
C THR A 882 -56.50 -31.53 -5.36
N ALA A 883 -56.05 -31.87 -6.57
CA ALA A 883 -56.67 -32.88 -7.43
C ALA A 883 -55.65 -33.95 -7.82
N ASP A 884 -56.14 -35.14 -8.16
CA ASP A 884 -55.32 -36.22 -8.69
C ASP A 884 -54.56 -35.75 -9.96
N LEU A 885 -53.31 -36.18 -10.09
CA LEU A 885 -52.47 -35.93 -11.24
C LEU A 885 -53.08 -36.58 -12.49
N VAL A 886 -52.89 -35.95 -13.65
CA VAL A 886 -53.47 -36.41 -14.91
C VAL A 886 -52.46 -37.28 -15.65
N PHE A 887 -52.92 -38.41 -16.19
CA PHE A 887 -52.11 -39.33 -16.99
C PHE A 887 -51.53 -38.66 -18.24
N ASN A 888 -50.40 -39.19 -18.73
CA ASN A 888 -49.70 -38.77 -19.95
C ASN A 888 -49.14 -37.34 -19.88
N GLY A 889 -48.06 -37.16 -19.15
CA GLY A 889 -47.29 -35.91 -19.08
C GLY A 889 -46.16 -35.99 -18.07
N VAL A 890 -45.14 -35.16 -18.26
CA VAL A 890 -44.00 -35.05 -17.34
C VAL A 890 -44.30 -33.92 -16.37
N TYR A 891 -44.40 -34.25 -15.09
CA TYR A 891 -44.52 -33.29 -14.01
C TYR A 891 -43.15 -32.89 -13.51
N HIS A 892 -43.02 -31.65 -13.08
CA HIS A 892 -41.86 -31.19 -12.33
C HIS A 892 -42.28 -30.18 -11.27
N ILE A 893 -41.41 -29.98 -10.29
CA ILE A 893 -41.66 -29.08 -9.17
C ILE A 893 -40.58 -28.00 -9.11
N THR A 894 -41.01 -26.76 -8.90
CA THR A 894 -40.10 -25.65 -8.56
C THR A 894 -40.38 -25.19 -7.14
N ILE A 895 -39.34 -24.95 -6.36
CA ILE A 895 -39.40 -24.49 -4.98
C ILE A 895 -38.59 -23.21 -4.90
N ALA A 896 -39.24 -22.08 -4.61
CA ALA A 896 -38.51 -20.83 -4.40
C ALA A 896 -37.66 -20.91 -3.13
N SER A 897 -36.48 -20.28 -3.15
CA SER A 897 -35.69 -20.12 -1.93
C SER A 897 -36.50 -19.34 -0.89
N GLY A 898 -36.46 -19.80 0.37
CA GLY A 898 -37.24 -19.23 1.46
C GLY A 898 -38.61 -19.88 1.69
N ALA A 899 -39.12 -20.72 0.77
CA ALA A 899 -40.38 -21.44 0.96
C ALA A 899 -40.28 -22.51 2.06
N LEU A 900 -39.10 -23.09 2.22
CA LEU A 900 -38.74 -24.04 3.27
C LEU A 900 -37.42 -23.59 3.90
N THR A 901 -37.33 -23.66 5.22
CA THR A 901 -36.11 -23.38 5.99
C THR A 901 -35.85 -24.54 6.95
N ASP A 902 -34.62 -24.67 7.43
CA ASP A 902 -34.37 -25.54 8.60
C ASP A 902 -34.85 -24.85 9.90
N VAL A 903 -34.75 -25.58 11.01
CA VAL A 903 -35.08 -25.06 12.36
C VAL A 903 -34.22 -23.88 12.80
N SER A 904 -33.03 -23.72 12.19
CA SER A 904 -32.10 -22.61 12.40
C SER A 904 -32.34 -21.44 11.43
N ALA A 905 -33.48 -21.45 10.73
CA ALA A 905 -33.89 -20.45 9.75
C ALA A 905 -33.00 -20.32 8.50
N ASN A 906 -32.12 -21.29 8.22
CA ASN A 906 -31.40 -21.33 6.95
C ASN A 906 -32.35 -21.76 5.83
N ALA A 907 -32.47 -20.95 4.78
CA ALA A 907 -33.33 -21.24 3.65
C ALA A 907 -32.79 -22.39 2.79
N TYR A 908 -33.66 -23.31 2.38
CA TYR A 908 -33.33 -24.22 1.29
C TYR A 908 -33.08 -23.37 0.02
N THR A 909 -32.01 -23.68 -0.71
CA THR A 909 -31.65 -22.99 -1.96
C THR A 909 -32.78 -23.05 -2.99
N GLY A 910 -33.63 -24.07 -2.91
CA GLY A 910 -34.80 -24.25 -3.77
C GLY A 910 -34.51 -25.07 -5.01
N ILE A 911 -35.55 -25.24 -5.83
CA ILE A 911 -35.52 -25.90 -7.13
C ILE A 911 -36.05 -24.90 -8.17
N THR A 912 -35.20 -24.49 -9.10
CA THR A 912 -35.54 -23.41 -10.06
C THR A 912 -35.71 -23.90 -11.50
N ASN A 913 -35.47 -25.18 -11.75
CA ASN A 913 -35.49 -25.77 -13.10
C ASN A 913 -36.36 -27.03 -13.14
N ALA A 914 -36.75 -27.43 -14.35
CA ALA A 914 -37.63 -28.56 -14.59
C ALA A 914 -36.97 -29.93 -14.50
N THR A 915 -35.65 -30.00 -14.27
CA THR A 915 -34.87 -31.26 -14.33
C THR A 915 -34.40 -31.76 -12.97
N THR A 916 -34.37 -30.92 -11.94
CA THR A 916 -33.88 -31.31 -10.60
C THR A 916 -34.83 -32.25 -9.87
N LEU A 917 -36.14 -32.12 -10.11
CA LEU A 917 -37.13 -33.08 -9.64
C LEU A 917 -38.31 -33.14 -10.61
N ASN A 918 -38.32 -34.19 -11.42
CA ASN A 918 -39.35 -34.45 -12.42
C ASN A 918 -39.79 -35.92 -12.41
N PHE A 919 -41.00 -36.20 -12.88
CA PHE A 919 -41.54 -37.56 -12.95
C PHE A 919 -42.69 -37.65 -13.94
N GLU A 920 -42.93 -38.84 -14.49
CA GLU A 920 -43.98 -39.13 -15.46
C GLU A 920 -45.11 -39.95 -14.81
N VAL A 921 -46.34 -39.54 -15.13
CA VAL A 921 -47.58 -40.21 -14.70
C VAL A 921 -48.13 -41.00 -15.89
N ILE A 922 -48.01 -42.34 -15.86
CA ILE A 922 -48.52 -43.22 -16.93
C ILE A 922 -49.78 -44.00 -16.50
N ALA A 923 -50.52 -44.50 -17.49
CA ALA A 923 -51.68 -45.37 -17.25
C ALA A 923 -51.26 -46.69 -16.59
N GLN A 924 -51.98 -47.09 -15.55
CA GLN A 924 -51.75 -48.33 -14.81
C GLN A 924 -51.98 -49.54 -15.72
N SER A 925 -51.00 -50.46 -15.81
CA SER A 925 -51.15 -51.77 -16.44
C SER A 925 -51.88 -52.70 -15.48
N ILE A 926 -52.99 -53.31 -15.90
CA ILE A 926 -53.78 -54.26 -15.09
C ILE A 926 -53.84 -55.59 -15.85
N ASP A 927 -53.23 -56.63 -15.27
CA ASP A 927 -53.23 -58.02 -15.80
C ASP A 927 -52.87 -58.14 -17.31
N GLY A 928 -51.87 -57.39 -17.76
CA GLY A 928 -51.42 -57.38 -19.16
C GLY A 928 -52.19 -56.45 -20.10
N TYR A 929 -53.29 -55.85 -19.63
CA TYR A 929 -54.07 -54.86 -20.36
C TYR A 929 -53.71 -53.43 -19.96
N LYS A 930 -53.86 -52.49 -20.90
CA LYS A 930 -53.87 -51.05 -20.58
C LYS A 930 -55.32 -50.58 -20.48
N THR A 931 -55.50 -49.43 -19.83
CA THR A 931 -56.81 -48.79 -19.73
C THR A 931 -56.90 -47.59 -20.66
N VAL A 932 -58.08 -47.38 -21.23
CA VAL A 932 -58.45 -46.19 -22.00
C VAL A 932 -59.63 -45.52 -21.30
N ARG A 933 -59.58 -44.19 -21.18
CA ARG A 933 -60.62 -43.39 -20.53
C ARG A 933 -61.66 -42.97 -21.57
N SER A 934 -62.93 -43.19 -21.25
CA SER A 934 -64.02 -42.68 -22.07
C SER A 934 -64.01 -41.15 -22.08
N PRO A 935 -64.06 -40.51 -23.26
CA PRO A 935 -64.25 -39.06 -23.35
C PRO A 935 -65.68 -38.61 -22.97
N ASP A 936 -66.65 -39.54 -22.92
CA ASP A 936 -68.06 -39.24 -22.66
C ASP A 936 -68.45 -39.45 -21.19
N THR A 937 -68.04 -40.57 -20.60
CA THR A 937 -68.46 -40.97 -19.24
C THR A 937 -67.35 -40.86 -18.21
N ASP A 938 -66.11 -40.59 -18.63
CA ASP A 938 -64.90 -40.62 -17.81
C ASP A 938 -64.56 -41.99 -17.20
N LYS A 939 -65.35 -43.04 -17.50
CA LYS A 939 -65.08 -44.42 -17.07
C LYS A 939 -63.86 -44.99 -17.77
N LEU A 940 -63.14 -45.88 -17.09
CA LEU A 940 -62.00 -46.59 -17.66
C LEU A 940 -62.46 -47.91 -18.29
N TRP A 941 -61.98 -48.17 -19.50
CA TRP A 941 -62.22 -49.40 -20.25
C TRP A 941 -60.90 -50.11 -20.53
N LEU A 942 -60.94 -51.42 -20.74
CA LEU A 942 -59.76 -52.11 -21.28
C LEU A 942 -59.50 -51.67 -22.73
N ASP A 943 -58.22 -51.47 -23.07
CA ASP A 943 -57.78 -50.97 -24.37
C ASP A 943 -58.08 -51.92 -25.55
N ARG A 944 -58.32 -53.22 -25.28
CA ARG A 944 -58.64 -54.29 -26.26
C ARG A 944 -59.68 -55.28 -25.72
N ASN A 945 -60.24 -56.14 -26.58
CA ASN A 945 -61.19 -57.18 -26.17
C ASN A 945 -60.47 -58.17 -25.24
N LEU A 946 -61.20 -58.78 -24.30
CA LEU A 946 -60.64 -59.80 -23.43
C LEU A 946 -60.12 -60.98 -24.28
N GLY A 947 -58.91 -61.43 -23.99
CA GLY A 947 -58.18 -62.45 -24.76
C GLY A 947 -57.40 -61.91 -25.97
N ALA A 948 -57.52 -60.63 -26.31
CA ALA A 948 -56.80 -60.04 -27.45
C ALA A 948 -55.34 -59.72 -27.10
N THR A 949 -54.43 -59.93 -28.05
CA THR A 949 -52.99 -59.69 -27.83
C THR A 949 -52.58 -58.25 -28.09
N GLN A 950 -53.41 -57.45 -28.79
CA GLN A 950 -53.17 -56.03 -29.05
C GLN A 950 -54.47 -55.23 -29.24
N VAL A 951 -54.35 -53.90 -29.12
CA VAL A 951 -55.39 -52.95 -29.54
C VAL A 951 -55.55 -53.01 -31.05
N ALA A 952 -56.79 -52.91 -31.56
CA ALA A 952 -57.07 -52.99 -32.98
C ALA A 952 -56.31 -51.92 -33.78
N THR A 953 -55.57 -52.39 -34.78
CA THR A 953 -54.87 -51.54 -35.77
C THR A 953 -55.70 -51.32 -37.05
N SER A 954 -56.69 -52.19 -37.28
CA SER A 954 -57.74 -52.06 -38.30
C SER A 954 -59.01 -52.77 -37.81
N SER A 955 -60.16 -52.53 -38.43
CA SER A 955 -61.41 -53.23 -38.08
C SER A 955 -61.34 -54.74 -38.28
N THR A 956 -60.43 -55.22 -39.14
CA THR A 956 -60.22 -56.64 -39.44
C THR A 956 -58.93 -57.21 -38.84
N ASP A 957 -58.37 -56.54 -37.82
CA ASP A 957 -57.14 -56.99 -37.14
C ASP A 957 -57.40 -58.23 -36.28
N SER A 958 -56.97 -59.39 -36.76
CA SER A 958 -57.22 -60.67 -36.10
C SER A 958 -56.59 -60.79 -34.70
N ALA A 959 -55.51 -60.05 -34.43
CA ALA A 959 -54.85 -60.06 -33.12
C ALA A 959 -55.65 -59.29 -32.06
N SER A 960 -56.59 -58.44 -32.49
CA SER A 960 -57.45 -57.63 -31.62
C SER A 960 -58.80 -58.25 -31.29
N TYR A 961 -59.17 -59.34 -31.98
CA TYR A 961 -60.51 -59.91 -31.89
C TYR A 961 -60.86 -60.45 -30.49
N GLY A 962 -59.86 -61.00 -29.77
CA GLY A 962 -60.06 -61.59 -28.45
C GLY A 962 -60.89 -62.86 -28.45
N ASP A 963 -61.22 -63.37 -27.28
CA ASP A 963 -61.94 -64.64 -27.11
C ASP A 963 -63.46 -64.50 -27.28
N LEU A 964 -64.17 -65.62 -27.34
CA LEU A 964 -65.61 -65.71 -27.61
C LEU A 964 -66.34 -66.50 -26.52
N TYR A 965 -66.89 -65.80 -25.54
CA TYR A 965 -67.43 -66.36 -24.31
C TYR A 965 -68.89 -66.76 -24.45
N GLN A 966 -69.29 -67.89 -23.86
CA GLN A 966 -70.69 -68.23 -23.63
C GLN A 966 -71.23 -67.43 -22.44
N TRP A 967 -72.46 -66.93 -22.54
CA TRP A 967 -72.94 -65.88 -21.65
C TRP A 967 -73.06 -66.32 -20.18
N GLY A 968 -72.41 -65.60 -19.27
CA GLY A 968 -72.34 -65.92 -17.84
C GLY A 968 -71.38 -67.06 -17.46
N ARG A 969 -70.57 -67.59 -18.39
CA ARG A 969 -69.60 -68.66 -18.14
C ARG A 969 -68.24 -68.08 -17.77
N LYS A 970 -67.51 -68.75 -16.87
CA LYS A 970 -66.12 -68.42 -16.57
C LYS A 970 -65.20 -68.73 -17.75
N ALA A 971 -64.05 -68.06 -17.82
CA ALA A 971 -62.97 -68.41 -18.74
C ALA A 971 -62.34 -69.76 -18.31
N ASP A 972 -62.79 -70.85 -18.93
CA ASP A 972 -62.32 -72.22 -18.66
C ASP A 972 -61.66 -72.87 -19.88
N GLY A 973 -61.43 -72.07 -20.93
CA GLY A 973 -60.86 -72.48 -22.19
C GLY A 973 -61.89 -72.74 -23.29
N HIS A 974 -63.19 -72.65 -23.03
CA HIS A 974 -64.23 -72.76 -24.08
C HIS A 974 -64.23 -71.55 -25.03
N GLU A 975 -63.78 -70.41 -24.52
CA GLU A 975 -63.75 -69.12 -25.16
C GLU A 975 -62.68 -69.00 -26.26
N ASP A 976 -61.68 -69.89 -26.21
CA ASP A 976 -60.54 -69.91 -27.13
C ASP A 976 -61.05 -70.11 -28.56
N ARG A 977 -60.93 -69.04 -29.35
CA ARG A 977 -61.39 -68.98 -30.73
C ARG A 977 -60.72 -70.00 -31.66
N THR A 978 -59.56 -70.55 -31.29
CA THR A 978 -58.81 -71.51 -32.10
C THR A 978 -59.26 -72.96 -31.90
N LYS A 979 -59.93 -73.27 -30.78
CA LYS A 979 -60.43 -74.63 -30.51
C LYS A 979 -61.65 -74.96 -31.35
N THR A 980 -61.65 -76.10 -32.03
CA THR A 980 -62.78 -76.54 -32.88
C THR A 980 -63.63 -77.65 -32.26
N SER A 981 -63.18 -78.27 -31.17
CA SER A 981 -63.90 -79.34 -30.49
C SER A 981 -65.06 -78.78 -29.66
N THR A 982 -66.22 -79.44 -29.74
CA THR A 982 -67.46 -79.02 -29.08
C THR A 982 -68.03 -80.15 -28.21
N SER A 983 -68.92 -79.78 -27.30
CA SER A 983 -69.74 -80.71 -26.49
C SER A 983 -71.21 -80.44 -26.78
N SER A 984 -72.06 -81.45 -26.87
CA SER A 984 -73.53 -81.28 -26.93
C SER A 984 -74.20 -81.44 -25.56
N THR A 985 -73.43 -81.67 -24.51
CA THR A 985 -73.94 -81.94 -23.15
C THR A 985 -74.07 -80.63 -22.37
N LEU A 986 -75.29 -80.32 -21.94
CA LEU A 986 -75.57 -79.20 -21.05
C LEU A 986 -75.02 -79.44 -19.65
N THR A 987 -74.51 -78.37 -19.02
CA THR A 987 -74.15 -78.40 -17.60
C THR A 987 -75.35 -78.06 -16.70
N SER A 988 -75.28 -78.50 -15.44
CA SER A 988 -76.23 -78.21 -14.37
C SER A 988 -75.64 -77.30 -13.29
N ASP A 989 -74.54 -76.61 -13.56
CA ASP A 989 -73.89 -75.68 -12.62
C ASP A 989 -73.21 -74.53 -13.40
N ILE A 990 -73.50 -73.28 -13.02
CA ILE A 990 -72.87 -72.10 -13.63
C ILE A 990 -71.38 -72.01 -13.30
N THR A 991 -70.93 -72.49 -12.15
CA THR A 991 -69.55 -72.34 -11.67
C THR A 991 -68.61 -73.44 -12.21
N ASN A 992 -69.17 -74.58 -12.63
CA ASN A 992 -68.41 -75.69 -13.18
C ASN A 992 -69.15 -76.35 -14.35
N ALA A 993 -68.71 -76.07 -15.57
CA ALA A 993 -69.27 -76.65 -16.78
C ALA A 993 -68.93 -78.15 -16.97
N SER A 994 -68.04 -78.73 -16.15
CA SER A 994 -67.52 -80.11 -16.28
C SER A 994 -66.83 -80.42 -17.63
N THR A 995 -66.59 -79.41 -18.45
CA THR A 995 -65.87 -79.46 -19.72
C THR A 995 -65.21 -78.11 -19.99
N THR A 996 -64.14 -78.09 -20.78
CA THR A 996 -63.52 -76.86 -21.31
C THR A 996 -63.91 -76.63 -22.77
N LEU A 997 -64.81 -77.45 -23.32
CA LEU A 997 -65.29 -77.34 -24.70
C LEU A 997 -66.45 -76.35 -24.79
N PHE A 998 -66.61 -75.78 -25.98
CA PHE A 998 -67.76 -74.95 -26.34
C PHE A 998 -69.01 -75.84 -26.42
N ILE A 999 -70.07 -75.47 -25.69
CA ILE A 999 -71.30 -76.28 -25.61
C ILE A 999 -72.24 -75.88 -26.74
N THR A 1000 -72.70 -76.86 -27.51
CA THR A 1000 -73.51 -76.69 -28.74
C THR A 1000 -74.89 -77.34 -28.64
N SER A 1001 -75.73 -77.09 -29.65
CA SER A 1001 -77.04 -77.74 -29.88
C SER A 1001 -78.22 -77.27 -29.01
N ALA A 1002 -78.00 -76.37 -28.05
CA ALA A 1002 -79.05 -75.77 -27.20
C ALA A 1002 -79.01 -74.23 -27.25
N SER A 1003 -80.08 -73.56 -26.83
CA SER A 1003 -80.15 -72.08 -26.72
C SER A 1003 -79.41 -71.53 -25.51
N ASP A 1004 -79.19 -72.37 -24.50
CA ASP A 1004 -78.43 -72.05 -23.30
C ASP A 1004 -77.41 -73.17 -23.08
N TRP A 1005 -76.25 -72.86 -22.50
CA TRP A 1005 -75.18 -73.83 -22.23
C TRP A 1005 -75.36 -74.52 -20.86
N VAL A 1006 -76.22 -73.96 -19.99
CA VAL A 1006 -76.49 -74.45 -18.63
C VAL A 1006 -77.98 -74.40 -18.29
N ASN A 1007 -78.44 -75.35 -17.45
CA ASN A 1007 -79.85 -75.44 -17.02
C ASN A 1007 -80.02 -75.11 -15.51
N VAL A 1008 -79.74 -73.87 -15.08
CA VAL A 1008 -79.81 -73.49 -13.65
C VAL A 1008 -80.40 -72.12 -13.33
N ASP A 1009 -80.83 -71.34 -14.32
CA ASP A 1009 -81.48 -70.03 -14.11
C ASP A 1009 -82.16 -69.56 -15.40
N SER A 1010 -83.49 -69.66 -15.47
CA SER A 1010 -84.22 -69.31 -16.69
C SER A 1010 -84.23 -67.80 -16.98
N LEU A 1011 -84.08 -66.93 -15.98
CA LEU A 1011 -84.15 -65.46 -16.12
C LEU A 1011 -82.77 -64.79 -16.23
N GLY A 1012 -81.69 -65.47 -15.89
CA GLY A 1012 -80.31 -65.00 -16.07
C GLY A 1012 -79.73 -64.16 -14.93
N ALA A 1013 -80.48 -63.92 -13.85
CA ALA A 1013 -80.04 -63.13 -12.69
C ALA A 1013 -78.74 -63.65 -12.03
N SER A 1014 -78.59 -64.97 -11.90
CA SER A 1014 -77.39 -65.59 -11.32
C SER A 1014 -76.15 -65.35 -12.19
N ARG A 1015 -76.34 -65.20 -13.51
CA ARG A 1015 -75.25 -64.95 -14.46
C ARG A 1015 -74.89 -63.48 -14.60
N THR A 1016 -75.87 -62.58 -14.51
CA THR A 1016 -75.60 -61.14 -14.38
C THR A 1016 -74.75 -60.84 -13.15
N ALA A 1017 -75.04 -61.49 -12.02
CA ALA A 1017 -74.23 -61.38 -10.81
C ALA A 1017 -72.87 -62.07 -10.95
N ALA A 1018 -72.80 -63.20 -11.65
CA ALA A 1018 -71.55 -63.95 -11.82
C ALA A 1018 -70.49 -63.19 -12.65
N TRP A 1019 -70.90 -62.30 -13.55
CA TRP A 1019 -70.03 -61.45 -14.38
C TRP A 1019 -69.83 -60.01 -13.84
N ALA A 1020 -70.28 -59.72 -12.61
CA ALA A 1020 -69.90 -58.51 -11.89
C ALA A 1020 -68.46 -58.62 -11.35
N ASP A 1021 -67.81 -57.50 -11.00
CA ASP A 1021 -66.49 -57.53 -10.36
C ASP A 1021 -66.53 -58.36 -9.07
N GLY A 1022 -65.64 -59.34 -8.97
CA GLY A 1022 -65.58 -60.29 -7.86
C GLY A 1022 -66.69 -61.34 -7.85
N GLY A 1023 -67.49 -61.45 -8.91
CA GLY A 1023 -68.50 -62.48 -9.13
C GLY A 1023 -67.90 -63.88 -9.32
N VAL A 1024 -68.71 -64.93 -9.12
CA VAL A 1024 -68.25 -66.34 -9.15
C VAL A 1024 -67.67 -66.79 -10.49
N ASN A 1025 -68.02 -66.12 -11.59
CA ASN A 1025 -67.50 -66.36 -12.92
C ASN A 1025 -66.91 -65.07 -13.52
N ASP A 1026 -66.40 -64.17 -12.69
CA ASP A 1026 -65.81 -62.94 -13.19
C ASP A 1026 -64.65 -63.26 -14.14
N ILE A 1027 -64.76 -62.74 -15.36
CA ILE A 1027 -63.80 -62.94 -16.43
C ILE A 1027 -62.94 -61.71 -16.66
N CYS A 1028 -63.32 -60.58 -16.07
CA CYS A 1028 -62.58 -59.34 -16.20
C CYS A 1028 -61.47 -59.26 -15.13
N PRO A 1029 -60.40 -58.47 -15.37
CA PRO A 1029 -59.39 -58.24 -14.34
C PRO A 1029 -60.01 -57.59 -13.11
N ALA A 1030 -59.45 -57.86 -11.93
CA ALA A 1030 -59.98 -57.32 -10.66
C ALA A 1030 -60.22 -55.80 -10.71
N GLY A 1031 -61.41 -55.36 -10.27
CA GLY A 1031 -61.87 -53.98 -10.37
C GLY A 1031 -62.57 -53.64 -11.68
N PHE A 1032 -62.73 -54.61 -12.59
CA PHE A 1032 -63.47 -54.46 -13.84
C PHE A 1032 -64.58 -55.50 -13.93
N SER A 1033 -65.66 -55.17 -14.62
CA SER A 1033 -66.74 -56.12 -14.91
C SER A 1033 -67.11 -56.12 -16.39
N VAL A 1034 -67.89 -57.12 -16.79
CA VAL A 1034 -68.57 -57.10 -18.08
C VAL A 1034 -69.62 -55.98 -18.01
N PRO A 1035 -69.65 -55.03 -18.96
CA PRO A 1035 -70.52 -53.86 -18.86
C PRO A 1035 -71.99 -54.26 -18.89
N THR A 1036 -72.84 -53.48 -18.21
CA THR A 1036 -74.29 -53.55 -18.42
C THR A 1036 -74.67 -52.96 -19.78
N ASP A 1037 -75.87 -53.25 -20.29
CA ASP A 1037 -76.41 -52.68 -21.53
C ASP A 1037 -76.33 -51.14 -21.50
N ALA A 1038 -76.71 -50.51 -20.38
CA ALA A 1038 -76.67 -49.05 -20.21
C ALA A 1038 -75.24 -48.47 -20.24
N GLU A 1039 -74.28 -49.14 -19.61
CA GLU A 1039 -72.88 -48.69 -19.59
C GLU A 1039 -72.21 -48.84 -20.95
N LEU A 1040 -72.48 -49.97 -21.63
CA LEU A 1040 -71.98 -50.16 -22.98
C LEU A 1040 -72.63 -49.17 -23.96
N ALA A 1041 -73.93 -48.90 -23.83
CA ALA A 1041 -74.62 -47.94 -24.68
C ALA A 1041 -74.08 -46.50 -24.51
N ALA A 1042 -73.84 -46.06 -23.28
CA ALA A 1042 -73.34 -44.70 -22.99
C ALA A 1042 -72.02 -44.37 -23.70
N ASP A 1043 -71.16 -45.37 -23.91
CA ASP A 1043 -69.85 -45.22 -24.56
C ASP A 1043 -69.79 -45.82 -25.98
N THR A 1044 -70.94 -46.19 -26.56
CA THR A 1044 -71.03 -46.70 -27.94
C THR A 1044 -72.11 -45.98 -28.74
N THR A 1045 -73.34 -46.51 -28.79
CA THR A 1045 -74.48 -45.99 -29.57
C THR A 1045 -75.12 -44.74 -28.96
N GLY A 1046 -74.76 -44.38 -27.72
CA GLY A 1046 -75.20 -43.18 -27.01
C GLY A 1046 -74.07 -42.18 -26.76
N ALA A 1047 -72.86 -42.44 -27.29
CA ALA A 1047 -71.70 -41.58 -27.09
C ALA A 1047 -71.84 -40.26 -27.85
N THR A 1048 -71.48 -39.14 -27.22
CA THR A 1048 -71.52 -37.80 -27.84
C THR A 1048 -70.24 -37.46 -28.59
N THR A 1049 -69.10 -38.07 -28.22
CA THR A 1049 -67.81 -37.82 -28.88
C THR A 1049 -67.67 -38.57 -30.19
N THR A 1050 -68.03 -39.86 -30.22
CA THR A 1050 -68.05 -40.69 -31.44
C THR A 1050 -69.17 -41.72 -31.33
N ASP A 1051 -70.33 -41.37 -31.87
CA ASP A 1051 -71.50 -42.25 -31.94
C ASP A 1051 -71.22 -43.46 -32.86
N ILE A 1052 -71.34 -44.67 -32.31
CA ILE A 1052 -71.09 -45.92 -33.04
C ILE A 1052 -72.37 -46.37 -33.72
N ILE A 1053 -72.46 -46.10 -35.02
CA ILE A 1053 -73.63 -46.43 -35.87
C ILE A 1053 -73.36 -47.54 -36.91
N ASN A 1054 -72.09 -47.88 -37.12
CA ASN A 1054 -71.65 -48.93 -38.03
C ASN A 1054 -70.19 -49.34 -37.74
N SER A 1055 -69.68 -50.33 -38.47
CA SER A 1055 -68.34 -50.89 -38.30
C SER A 1055 -67.19 -49.90 -38.52
N ALA A 1056 -67.37 -48.85 -39.32
CA ALA A 1056 -66.34 -47.82 -39.50
C ALA A 1056 -66.21 -46.96 -38.24
N THR A 1057 -67.34 -46.46 -37.72
CA THR A 1057 -67.37 -45.68 -36.47
C THR A 1057 -66.94 -46.50 -35.25
N ALA A 1058 -67.22 -47.81 -35.27
CA ALA A 1058 -66.80 -48.74 -34.22
C ALA A 1058 -65.28 -48.83 -34.11
N PHE A 1059 -64.57 -48.85 -35.24
CA PHE A 1059 -63.10 -48.89 -35.25
C PHE A 1059 -62.47 -47.52 -34.97
N SER A 1060 -63.07 -46.42 -35.42
CA SER A 1060 -62.53 -45.08 -35.19
C SER A 1060 -62.81 -44.52 -33.78
N SER A 1061 -63.70 -45.14 -33.01
CA SER A 1061 -63.98 -44.75 -31.62
C SER A 1061 -62.79 -44.97 -30.70
N PHE A 1062 -62.86 -44.44 -29.47
CA PHE A 1062 -61.81 -44.64 -28.46
C PHE A 1062 -61.62 -46.12 -28.07
N LEU A 1063 -62.65 -46.96 -28.24
CA LEU A 1063 -62.62 -48.40 -27.94
C LEU A 1063 -62.02 -49.24 -29.07
N LYS A 1064 -61.96 -48.70 -30.29
CA LYS A 1064 -61.48 -49.37 -31.50
C LYS A 1064 -62.01 -50.80 -31.64
N ILE A 1065 -63.33 -50.94 -31.66
CA ILE A 1065 -64.02 -52.25 -31.64
C ILE A 1065 -63.76 -52.98 -32.97
N PRO A 1066 -63.18 -54.19 -32.95
CA PRO A 1066 -62.90 -54.93 -34.16
C PRO A 1066 -64.05 -55.87 -34.56
N LEU A 1067 -64.12 -56.22 -35.84
CA LEU A 1067 -65.13 -57.11 -36.43
C LEU A 1067 -64.82 -58.59 -36.15
N ALA A 1068 -64.86 -58.96 -34.87
CA ALA A 1068 -64.39 -60.24 -34.36
C ALA A 1068 -65.22 -61.47 -34.80
N GLY A 1069 -66.41 -61.26 -35.35
CA GLY A 1069 -67.40 -62.30 -35.62
C GLY A 1069 -67.93 -62.94 -34.34
N ASN A 1070 -68.59 -64.08 -34.49
CA ASN A 1070 -69.12 -64.85 -33.37
C ASN A 1070 -68.89 -66.36 -33.55
N ARG A 1071 -69.08 -67.12 -32.47
CA ARG A 1071 -69.09 -68.58 -32.50
C ARG A 1071 -70.52 -69.09 -32.35
N TYR A 1072 -70.99 -69.83 -33.34
CA TYR A 1072 -72.39 -70.21 -33.46
C TYR A 1072 -72.74 -71.42 -32.60
N ARG A 1073 -73.82 -71.33 -31.83
CA ARG A 1073 -74.21 -72.35 -30.86
C ARG A 1073 -74.59 -73.71 -31.46
N SER A 1074 -75.02 -73.80 -32.71
CA SER A 1074 -75.52 -75.08 -33.23
C SER A 1074 -74.40 -76.07 -33.52
N ASP A 1075 -73.24 -75.57 -33.97
CA ASP A 1075 -72.13 -76.41 -34.45
C ASP A 1075 -70.75 -75.94 -33.97
N GLY A 1076 -70.66 -74.80 -33.29
CA GLY A 1076 -69.41 -74.22 -32.80
C GLY A 1076 -68.54 -73.56 -33.87
N THR A 1077 -69.06 -73.35 -35.08
CA THR A 1077 -68.32 -72.68 -36.17
C THR A 1077 -68.20 -71.17 -35.94
N LEU A 1078 -67.15 -70.55 -36.49
CA LEU A 1078 -67.00 -69.10 -36.48
C LEU A 1078 -67.75 -68.47 -37.66
N TYR A 1079 -68.60 -67.49 -37.39
CA TYR A 1079 -69.44 -66.81 -38.37
C TYR A 1079 -69.09 -65.31 -38.46
N SER A 1080 -69.27 -64.73 -39.66
CA SER A 1080 -69.10 -63.30 -39.95
C SER A 1080 -67.78 -62.63 -39.52
N VAL A 1081 -66.70 -63.40 -39.35
CA VAL A 1081 -65.37 -62.88 -39.00
C VAL A 1081 -64.91 -61.84 -40.04
N GLY A 1082 -64.51 -60.66 -39.56
CA GLY A 1082 -64.08 -59.54 -40.41
C GLY A 1082 -65.23 -58.71 -41.00
N THR A 1083 -66.49 -59.07 -40.75
CA THR A 1083 -67.67 -58.35 -41.28
C THR A 1083 -68.66 -57.90 -40.20
N PHE A 1084 -68.63 -58.51 -39.01
CA PHE A 1084 -69.56 -58.24 -37.93
C PHE A 1084 -68.84 -58.19 -36.58
N ALA A 1085 -69.18 -57.23 -35.71
CA ALA A 1085 -68.70 -57.16 -34.34
C ALA A 1085 -69.85 -57.49 -33.38
N THR A 1086 -69.55 -58.27 -32.34
CA THR A 1086 -70.51 -58.64 -31.31
C THR A 1086 -69.87 -58.53 -29.94
N LEU A 1087 -70.45 -57.73 -29.05
CA LEU A 1087 -70.01 -57.61 -27.66
C LEU A 1087 -71.12 -58.02 -26.71
N TRP A 1088 -70.80 -58.89 -25.75
CA TRP A 1088 -71.72 -59.19 -24.66
C TRP A 1088 -71.85 -57.99 -23.72
N SER A 1089 -73.08 -57.76 -23.27
CA SER A 1089 -73.33 -57.10 -21.99
C SER A 1089 -73.67 -58.16 -20.94
N ARG A 1090 -73.50 -57.86 -19.64
CA ARG A 1090 -73.98 -58.76 -18.58
C ARG A 1090 -75.48 -58.64 -18.29
N SER A 1091 -76.21 -57.84 -19.05
CA SER A 1091 -77.66 -57.67 -18.91
C SER A 1091 -78.43 -58.87 -19.48
N ALA A 1092 -79.39 -59.38 -18.73
CA ALA A 1092 -80.26 -60.49 -19.14
C ALA A 1092 -81.57 -59.97 -19.77
N ASP A 1093 -82.16 -60.74 -20.69
CA ASP A 1093 -83.50 -60.49 -21.23
C ASP A 1093 -84.29 -61.81 -21.31
N GLY A 1094 -85.03 -62.13 -20.24
CA GLY A 1094 -85.80 -63.36 -20.14
C GLY A 1094 -84.91 -64.61 -20.26
N SER A 1095 -85.15 -65.45 -21.28
CA SER A 1095 -84.31 -66.62 -21.59
C SER A 1095 -83.06 -66.30 -22.43
N TYR A 1096 -82.90 -65.05 -22.83
CA TYR A 1096 -81.81 -64.57 -23.69
C TYR A 1096 -80.82 -63.68 -22.91
N ALA A 1097 -79.75 -63.30 -23.59
CA ALA A 1097 -78.78 -62.32 -23.13
C ALA A 1097 -78.71 -61.12 -24.09
N ARG A 1098 -78.37 -59.95 -23.56
CA ARG A 1098 -78.26 -58.71 -24.34
C ARG A 1098 -76.85 -58.55 -24.90
N ARG A 1099 -76.76 -58.24 -26.20
CA ARG A 1099 -75.49 -57.95 -26.89
C ARG A 1099 -75.58 -56.65 -27.67
N LEU A 1100 -74.42 -56.06 -27.98
CA LEU A 1100 -74.27 -55.05 -29.03
C LEU A 1100 -73.80 -55.75 -30.31
N GLY A 1101 -74.57 -55.62 -31.40
CA GLY A 1101 -74.21 -56.09 -32.73
C GLY A 1101 -73.91 -54.93 -33.67
N ILE A 1102 -72.85 -55.04 -34.48
CA ILE A 1102 -72.42 -53.97 -35.38
C ILE A 1102 -72.02 -54.56 -36.74
N ASP A 1103 -72.67 -54.13 -37.82
CA ASP A 1103 -72.31 -54.43 -39.21
C ASP A 1103 -71.91 -53.16 -39.98
N SER A 1104 -71.80 -53.26 -41.31
CA SER A 1104 -71.45 -52.13 -42.17
C SER A 1104 -72.51 -51.02 -42.26
N GLY A 1105 -73.76 -51.30 -41.89
CA GLY A 1105 -74.90 -50.40 -42.05
C GLY A 1105 -75.61 -50.01 -40.74
N ASP A 1106 -75.47 -50.80 -39.67
CA ASP A 1106 -76.17 -50.57 -38.40
C ASP A 1106 -75.35 -51.02 -37.17
N ALA A 1107 -75.68 -50.44 -36.02
CA ALA A 1107 -75.17 -50.80 -34.69
C ALA A 1107 -76.34 -50.77 -33.70
N CYS A 1108 -76.74 -51.94 -33.20
CA CYS A 1108 -77.93 -52.06 -32.36
C CYS A 1108 -77.77 -53.09 -31.25
N PHE A 1109 -78.55 -52.89 -30.17
CA PHE A 1109 -78.65 -53.83 -29.07
C PHE A 1109 -79.85 -54.76 -29.25
N ASP A 1110 -79.60 -56.07 -29.30
CA ASP A 1110 -80.60 -57.12 -29.46
C ASP A 1110 -80.38 -58.26 -28.46
N SER A 1111 -81.32 -59.21 -28.45
CA SER A 1111 -81.32 -60.35 -27.54
C SER A 1111 -80.93 -61.62 -28.29
N ASN A 1112 -80.01 -62.40 -27.72
CA ASN A 1112 -79.47 -63.60 -28.37
C ASN A 1112 -79.34 -64.79 -27.40
N ASP A 1113 -79.21 -65.99 -27.98
CA ASP A 1113 -79.08 -67.24 -27.26
C ASP A 1113 -77.79 -67.23 -26.41
N ARG A 1114 -77.89 -67.61 -25.13
CA ARG A 1114 -76.79 -67.57 -24.15
C ARG A 1114 -75.66 -68.54 -24.49
N ALA A 1115 -75.94 -69.53 -25.33
CA ALA A 1115 -74.97 -70.50 -25.81
C ALA A 1115 -74.06 -69.98 -26.94
N ASP A 1116 -74.38 -68.86 -27.58
CA ASP A 1116 -73.48 -68.26 -28.57
C ASP A 1116 -72.22 -67.68 -27.92
N GLY A 1117 -71.13 -67.68 -28.67
CA GLY A 1117 -69.85 -67.09 -28.24
C GLY A 1117 -69.64 -65.71 -28.82
N PHE A 1118 -69.63 -64.67 -27.97
CA PHE A 1118 -69.31 -63.29 -28.37
C PHE A 1118 -68.16 -62.72 -27.55
N SER A 1119 -67.53 -61.67 -28.08
CA SER A 1119 -66.43 -60.98 -27.42
C SER A 1119 -66.91 -60.16 -26.22
N VAL A 1120 -65.98 -59.85 -25.32
CA VAL A 1120 -66.22 -59.04 -24.12
C VAL A 1120 -65.23 -57.90 -24.07
N ARG A 1121 -65.71 -56.72 -23.66
CA ARG A 1121 -64.89 -55.54 -23.42
C ARG A 1121 -65.19 -55.03 -22.02
N CYS A 1122 -64.23 -55.17 -21.09
CA CYS A 1122 -64.48 -54.88 -19.69
C CYS A 1122 -64.39 -53.37 -19.38
N ILE A 1123 -65.21 -52.94 -18.41
CA ILE A 1123 -65.28 -51.57 -17.88
C ILE A 1123 -64.92 -51.58 -16.40
N LYS A 1124 -64.28 -50.53 -15.90
CA LYS A 1124 -63.94 -50.37 -14.48
C LYS A 1124 -65.20 -50.03 -13.69
N ASP A 1125 -65.42 -50.75 -12.59
CA ASP A 1125 -66.59 -50.60 -11.72
C ASP A 1125 -66.56 -49.32 -10.87
#